data_AF-A0A3B4XBM1-F1
#
_entry.id   AF-A0A3B4XBM1-F1
#
_cell.length_a   1.000
_cell.length_b   1.000
_cell.length_c   1.000
_cell.angle_alpha   90.00
_cell.angle_beta   90.00
_cell.angle_gamma   90.00
#
_symmetry.space_group_name_H-M   'P 1'
#
loop_
_entity.id
_entity.type
_entity.pdbx_description
1 polymer ?
#
loop_
_entity_poly.entity_id
_entity_poly.type
_entity_poly.pdbx_seq_one_letter_code
_entity_poly.pdbx_strand_id
1 'polypeptide(L)'
;MEQQTPPLLFILLLCTLSANSSFQPALVLEMAKILLENYCFHENLVGMQEAIQQAITSGEILQISDRKTLATVLTVGVQGALNDPRLTVSYEPNFVPVTPPMLPSLPIEQLIRLVRNSVKLEILENNVGYLRIDRIIGEETAAKLGSLLRDNIWDKVALTSSLILDLRYSTTGQLSGVPFIISYFSDPEPLIHIDTVYDRPSNTTMELWTMPSVKGERYGKKKDVIILTSKRTVGAAEAVAYTLKNLKRAIIVGERSAGGSVKVKKIRIGGSEFYITVPVARSVSPITGQSWEVSGVSPTVNIIAKEAVAKAKSLLAIRSAIPNIVKSISDIIGRLYAFTDRVPALQQQLQSTDLFSVTSEEDLAVRLNQDLQTVSEDPRLIIKYMQDNGAIVEEDPELYKVPDDPELLRALVDTTFKVEILPGNTGYLRFDKFVESPAVTKLEEVMAKTVWEPLKDTKNLIIDLRYNTGGCSTFLALILSYLQDTSQKHHFFTIYDRIQNTTTEYYSRTQITGPTYGSKRGVYVLTSYYTASVGEEFAYLIQSLHRGTVIGEITSGTLMHSKMFQVEGTDLAITVPFINFIDNNGECWLGGGVVPDAIVLAEEAVDHVHDISDFHQGLRSLMEGTGELLEKHYAIHEVALKVSKVLLSKWVEGMYWSVVDFESLASQLTTDLQEASGDHRLHVFHCDVEPELLHDVAKIPTAEEVGYIIDALFKIELLPGNVGYLRFDMMADIEVLRAIGPQLIKLVWSKITNTDALIIDMRYNTGGYSTAIPLLCTYFFDAEPLLHLYTIFDRTTTTMTEIMTLPQVRGQRYGSSRDVYILTSHMTGSAAEVFTRTMKDLNRATIVGEPTIGGSLSSGTYQIRDSVLYASIPNQVVLSAITGKVWSVSGVEPHVVAQASDALHVAQRLIAGKLLKREHGE
;
A
#
# COMPACT_ATOMS: atom_id res chain seq x y z
N MET A 1 30.55 101.70 1.48
CA MET A 1 31.43 100.96 0.54
C MET A 1 30.67 99.72 0.14
N GLU A 2 29.97 99.91 -0.94
CA GLU A 2 28.88 99.09 -1.44
C GLU A 2 29.27 98.58 -2.82
N GLN A 3 28.56 97.52 -3.21
CA GLN A 3 28.05 97.30 -4.56
C GLN A 3 29.01 97.21 -5.76
N GLN A 4 28.52 96.39 -6.68
CA GLN A 4 28.86 96.25 -8.09
C GLN A 4 30.11 95.44 -8.43
N THR A 5 29.83 94.26 -9.02
CA THR A 5 30.23 93.78 -10.37
C THR A 5 31.48 94.40 -11.02
N PRO A 6 32.28 93.70 -11.87
CA PRO A 6 32.07 92.39 -12.52
C PRO A 6 33.39 91.54 -12.50
N PRO A 7 33.87 90.83 -13.56
CA PRO A 7 34.22 89.40 -13.49
C PRO A 7 35.70 89.10 -13.80
N LEU A 8 36.15 87.84 -13.64
CA LEU A 8 37.26 87.21 -14.40
C LEU A 8 37.39 85.78 -13.88
N LEU A 9 36.98 84.74 -14.62
CA LEU A 9 37.73 84.04 -15.67
C LEU A 9 39.20 83.73 -15.33
N PHE A 10 39.51 82.43 -15.45
CA PHE A 10 40.80 81.76 -15.71
C PHE A 10 41.46 80.94 -14.59
N ILE A 11 41.86 79.72 -15.02
CA ILE A 11 42.78 78.72 -14.44
C ILE A 11 42.06 77.65 -13.59
N LEU A 12 41.87 76.40 -14.05
CA LEU A 12 42.96 75.47 -14.38
C LEU A 12 42.61 74.41 -15.46
N LEU A 13 43.67 74.03 -16.18
CA LEU A 13 43.79 73.11 -17.30
C LEU A 13 44.13 71.67 -16.80
N LEU A 14 43.75 70.68 -17.62
CA LEU A 14 44.34 69.32 -17.77
C LEU A 14 44.11 68.27 -16.67
N CYS A 15 43.08 67.44 -16.88
CA CYS A 15 43.25 65.98 -16.92
C CYS A 15 42.09 65.34 -17.69
N THR A 16 42.44 64.65 -18.77
CA THR A 16 41.58 63.80 -19.58
C THR A 16 41.08 62.60 -18.77
N LEU A 17 39.77 62.45 -18.62
CA LEU A 17 39.13 61.14 -18.57
C LEU A 17 37.77 61.26 -19.25
N SER A 18 37.72 60.58 -20.39
CA SER A 18 36.57 60.23 -21.22
C SER A 18 35.28 59.98 -20.45
N ALA A 19 34.19 60.55 -20.96
CA ALA A 19 32.82 60.12 -20.73
C ALA A 19 32.70 58.59 -20.91
N ASN A 20 32.36 57.84 -19.86
CA ASN A 20 31.96 56.42 -19.94
C ASN A 20 31.37 55.94 -18.60
N SER A 21 30.27 56.53 -18.12
CA SER A 21 29.61 56.02 -16.91
C SER A 21 28.11 56.34 -16.81
N SER A 22 27.27 55.83 -17.73
CA SER A 22 25.80 55.78 -17.50
C SER A 22 25.02 54.81 -18.41
N PHE A 23 25.45 53.55 -18.59
CA PHE A 23 24.80 52.62 -19.54
C PHE A 23 24.10 51.38 -18.94
N GLN A 24 24.27 51.08 -17.65
CA GLN A 24 23.85 49.78 -17.09
C GLN A 24 22.35 49.64 -16.78
N PRO A 25 21.64 50.61 -16.16
CA PRO A 25 20.20 50.46 -15.89
C PRO A 25 19.33 50.38 -17.15
N ALA A 26 19.63 51.20 -18.17
CA ALA A 26 18.92 51.18 -19.44
C ALA A 26 19.08 49.85 -20.19
N LEU A 27 20.27 49.23 -20.10
CA LEU A 27 20.53 47.92 -20.70
C LEU A 27 19.64 46.83 -20.10
N VAL A 28 19.47 46.82 -18.76
CA VAL A 28 18.63 45.84 -18.07
C VAL A 28 17.15 46.04 -18.42
N LEU A 29 16.69 47.29 -18.50
CA LEU A 29 15.30 47.61 -18.90
C LEU A 29 14.99 47.20 -20.35
N GLU A 30 15.91 47.43 -21.28
CA GLU A 30 15.73 47.00 -22.68
C GLU A 30 15.76 45.47 -22.79
N MET A 31 16.61 44.78 -22.01
CA MET A 31 16.63 43.32 -21.94
C MET A 31 15.29 42.77 -21.43
N ALA A 32 14.73 43.39 -20.39
CA ALA A 32 13.43 43.04 -19.84
C ALA A 32 12.30 43.18 -20.86
N LYS A 33 12.30 44.28 -21.61
CA LYS A 33 11.34 44.50 -22.69
C LYS A 33 11.43 43.41 -23.75
N ILE A 34 12.64 43.03 -24.15
CA ILE A 34 12.86 41.92 -25.11
C ILE A 34 12.27 40.62 -24.56
N LEU A 35 12.48 40.29 -23.28
CA LEU A 35 11.92 39.08 -22.66
C LEU A 35 10.38 39.14 -22.63
N LEU A 36 9.78 40.25 -22.20
CA LEU A 36 8.32 40.42 -22.16
C LEU A 36 7.67 40.24 -23.53
N GLU A 37 8.32 40.72 -24.59
CA GLU A 37 7.79 40.67 -25.96
C GLU A 37 8.06 39.34 -26.68
N ASN A 38 9.14 38.63 -26.33
CA ASN A 38 9.65 37.52 -27.16
C ASN A 38 9.79 36.18 -26.42
N TYR A 39 9.81 36.12 -25.09
CA TYR A 39 10.02 34.87 -24.36
C TYR A 39 8.76 33.98 -24.38
N CYS A 40 8.91 32.72 -24.80
CA CYS A 40 7.78 31.82 -25.05
C CYS A 40 7.05 31.29 -23.80
N PHE A 41 7.58 31.53 -22.60
CA PHE A 41 6.92 31.24 -21.31
C PHE A 41 6.57 32.57 -20.61
N HIS A 42 5.64 33.31 -21.20
CA HIS A 42 5.25 34.63 -20.68
C HIS A 42 4.64 34.54 -19.28
N GLU A 43 4.05 33.40 -18.92
CA GLU A 43 3.52 33.08 -17.60
C GLU A 43 4.61 33.07 -16.52
N ASN A 44 5.86 32.75 -16.88
CA ASN A 44 6.99 32.71 -15.95
C ASN A 44 7.60 34.10 -15.69
N LEU A 45 7.07 35.15 -16.33
CA LEU A 45 7.55 36.53 -16.17
C LEU A 45 6.82 37.31 -15.06
N VAL A 46 5.93 36.67 -14.29
CA VAL A 46 5.28 37.27 -13.11
C VAL A 46 6.34 37.57 -12.05
N GLY A 47 6.39 38.80 -11.53
CA GLY A 47 7.41 39.24 -10.57
C GLY A 47 8.73 39.71 -11.21
N MET A 48 8.86 39.60 -12.55
CA MET A 48 10.08 39.98 -13.25
C MET A 48 10.35 41.48 -13.18
N GLN A 49 9.30 42.31 -13.22
CA GLN A 49 9.43 43.76 -13.14
C GLN A 49 10.01 44.20 -11.78
N GLU A 50 9.60 43.54 -10.69
CA GLU A 50 10.09 43.72 -9.34
C GLU A 50 11.53 43.23 -9.20
N ALA A 51 11.86 42.06 -9.76
CA ALA A 51 13.22 41.52 -9.77
C ALA A 51 14.21 42.44 -10.53
N ILE A 52 13.77 42.99 -11.67
CA ILE A 52 14.53 43.99 -12.44
C ILE A 52 14.75 45.25 -11.61
N GLN A 53 13.71 45.75 -10.95
CA GLN A 53 13.80 46.94 -10.11
C GLN A 53 14.75 46.71 -8.92
N GLN A 54 14.70 45.53 -8.30
CA GLN A 54 15.58 45.13 -7.21
C GLN A 54 17.04 45.01 -7.67
N ALA A 55 17.29 44.41 -8.84
CA ALA A 55 18.63 44.29 -9.43
C ALA A 55 19.24 45.65 -9.83
N ILE A 56 18.41 46.60 -10.26
CA ILE A 56 18.83 48.00 -10.50
C ILE A 56 19.15 48.69 -9.17
N THR A 57 18.35 48.44 -8.12
CA THR A 57 18.46 49.11 -6.81
C THR A 57 19.59 48.56 -5.94
N SER A 58 19.96 47.28 -6.08
CA SER A 58 21.03 46.65 -5.28
C SER A 58 22.42 47.21 -5.60
N GLY A 59 22.61 47.84 -6.76
CA GLY A 59 23.87 48.46 -7.17
C GLY A 59 25.01 47.49 -7.51
N GLU A 60 24.81 46.17 -7.35
CA GLU A 60 25.82 45.14 -7.63
C GLU A 60 26.21 45.11 -9.11
N ILE A 61 25.24 45.28 -10.02
CA ILE A 61 25.46 45.34 -11.47
C ILE A 61 26.22 46.62 -11.86
N LEU A 62 26.11 47.69 -11.06
CA LEU A 62 26.72 48.99 -11.35
C LEU A 62 28.25 48.99 -11.19
N GLN A 63 28.81 48.03 -10.43
CA GLN A 63 30.24 47.95 -10.16
C GLN A 63 31.03 47.16 -11.24
N ILE A 64 30.35 46.52 -12.19
CA ILE A 64 30.98 45.66 -13.21
C ILE A 64 31.41 46.51 -14.41
N SER A 65 32.72 46.78 -14.52
CA SER A 65 33.28 47.58 -15.64
C SER A 65 33.55 46.76 -16.91
N ASP A 66 33.81 45.45 -16.78
CA ASP A 66 34.08 44.59 -17.94
C ASP A 66 32.79 44.11 -18.61
N ARG A 67 32.69 44.32 -19.93
CA ARG A 67 31.47 44.05 -20.71
C ARG A 67 31.20 42.56 -20.89
N LYS A 68 32.23 41.71 -20.94
CA LYS A 68 32.04 40.25 -21.04
C LYS A 68 31.59 39.68 -19.70
N THR A 69 32.21 40.11 -18.60
CA THR A 69 31.77 39.80 -17.23
C THR A 69 30.33 40.24 -17.01
N LEU A 70 29.95 41.43 -17.48
CA LEU A 70 28.55 41.89 -17.41
C LEU A 70 27.60 40.96 -18.17
N ALA A 71 27.96 40.52 -19.38
CA ALA A 71 27.16 39.56 -20.14
C ALA A 71 27.03 38.20 -19.42
N THR A 72 28.09 37.71 -18.78
CA THR A 72 28.06 36.48 -17.97
C THR A 72 27.16 36.64 -16.74
N VAL A 73 27.27 37.75 -16.01
CA VAL A 73 26.43 38.02 -14.83
C VAL A 73 24.95 38.14 -15.22
N LEU A 74 24.65 38.85 -16.31
CA LEU A 74 23.28 38.94 -16.84
C LEU A 74 22.75 37.57 -17.30
N THR A 75 23.60 36.73 -17.89
CA THR A 75 23.24 35.35 -18.24
C THR A 75 22.89 34.53 -16.99
N VAL A 76 23.75 34.53 -15.98
CA VAL A 76 23.49 33.80 -14.72
C VAL A 76 22.21 34.33 -14.04
N GLY A 77 22.03 35.65 -14.01
CA GLY A 77 20.84 36.28 -13.42
C GLY A 77 19.55 35.86 -14.13
N VAL A 78 19.50 35.95 -15.46
CA VAL A 78 18.29 35.59 -16.21
C VAL A 78 18.02 34.08 -16.20
N GLN A 79 19.06 33.25 -16.29
CA GLN A 79 18.92 31.79 -16.19
C GLN A 79 18.47 31.36 -14.79
N GLY A 80 19.00 31.98 -13.74
CA GLY A 80 18.60 31.69 -12.36
C GLY A 80 17.16 32.14 -12.06
N ALA A 81 16.76 33.30 -12.57
CA ALA A 81 15.41 33.84 -12.36
C ALA A 81 14.33 33.05 -13.11
N LEU A 82 14.60 32.63 -14.36
CA LEU A 82 13.61 31.99 -15.23
C LEU A 82 13.80 30.47 -15.37
N ASN A 83 14.86 29.92 -14.79
CA ASN A 83 15.25 28.50 -14.86
C ASN A 83 15.31 27.96 -16.31
N ASP A 84 15.77 28.78 -17.26
CA ASP A 84 15.87 28.41 -18.68
C ASP A 84 17.30 28.57 -19.20
N PRO A 85 18.03 27.45 -19.44
CA PRO A 85 19.43 27.49 -19.85
C PRO A 85 19.64 28.04 -21.28
N ARG A 86 18.57 28.20 -22.07
CA ARG A 86 18.65 28.74 -23.44
C ARG A 86 18.85 30.25 -23.44
N LEU A 87 18.47 30.93 -22.36
CA LEU A 87 18.64 32.36 -22.20
C LEU A 87 20.12 32.67 -22.00
N THR A 88 20.71 33.36 -22.96
CA THR A 88 22.15 33.72 -22.91
C THR A 88 22.34 35.16 -23.34
N VAL A 89 23.13 35.91 -22.58
CA VAL A 89 23.52 37.28 -22.89
C VAL A 89 24.98 37.28 -23.36
N SER A 90 25.25 37.99 -24.43
CA SER A 90 26.56 38.05 -25.09
C SER A 90 26.92 39.50 -25.43
N TYR A 91 28.22 39.82 -25.40
CA TYR A 91 28.76 41.11 -25.83
C TYR A 91 29.54 40.92 -27.15
N GLU A 92 29.02 41.46 -28.25
CA GLU A 92 29.50 41.17 -29.61
C GLU A 92 29.58 42.44 -30.47
N PRO A 93 30.66 43.25 -30.32
CA PRO A 93 30.79 44.58 -30.96
C PRO A 93 30.95 44.58 -32.48
N ASN A 94 31.18 43.41 -33.08
CA ASN A 94 31.35 43.23 -34.52
C ASN A 94 30.36 42.18 -35.06
N PHE A 95 29.23 41.95 -34.39
CA PHE A 95 28.26 40.97 -34.85
C PHE A 95 27.56 41.47 -36.12
N VAL A 96 27.82 40.79 -37.23
CA VAL A 96 27.05 40.96 -38.46
C VAL A 96 26.02 39.83 -38.49
N PRO A 97 24.70 40.14 -38.40
CA PRO A 97 23.68 39.12 -38.58
C PRO A 97 23.86 38.45 -39.94
N VAL A 98 24.09 37.13 -39.93
CA VAL A 98 24.06 36.35 -41.16
C VAL A 98 22.59 36.23 -41.55
N THR A 99 22.10 37.17 -42.36
CA THR A 99 20.78 37.04 -42.98
C THR A 99 20.88 35.90 -43.99
N PRO A 100 20.18 34.76 -43.80
CA PRO A 100 20.21 33.70 -44.78
C PRO A 100 19.75 34.28 -46.13
N PRO A 101 20.49 34.07 -47.23
CA PRO A 101 20.02 34.53 -48.54
C PRO A 101 18.64 33.93 -48.80
N MET A 102 17.72 34.75 -49.32
CA MET A 102 16.40 34.27 -49.75
C MET A 102 16.61 33.42 -51.00
N LEU A 103 16.94 32.14 -50.80
CA LEU A 103 17.19 31.19 -51.86
C LEU A 103 15.85 30.79 -52.50
N PRO A 104 15.77 30.72 -53.84
CA PRO A 104 14.61 30.13 -54.50
C PRO A 104 14.42 28.67 -54.05
N SER A 105 13.18 28.16 -54.09
CA SER A 105 12.91 26.76 -53.76
C SER A 105 13.83 25.84 -54.55
N LEU A 106 14.49 24.90 -53.87
CA LEU A 106 15.41 23.96 -54.50
C LEU A 106 14.71 23.23 -55.66
N PRO A 107 15.37 23.11 -56.84
CA PRO A 107 14.89 22.27 -57.93
C PRO A 107 14.63 20.84 -57.47
N ILE A 108 13.72 20.14 -58.17
CA ILE A 108 13.33 18.77 -57.82
C ILE A 108 14.54 17.83 -57.80
N GLU A 109 15.51 17.97 -58.71
CA GLU A 109 16.71 17.12 -58.73
C GLU A 109 17.58 17.31 -57.47
N GLN A 110 17.67 18.54 -56.97
CA GLN A 110 18.43 18.82 -55.74
C GLN A 110 17.70 18.30 -54.50
N LEU A 111 16.36 18.38 -54.46
CA LEU A 111 15.56 17.77 -53.39
C LEU A 111 15.70 16.24 -53.38
N ILE A 112 15.72 15.59 -54.56
CA ILE A 112 15.96 14.15 -54.69
C ILE A 112 17.35 13.79 -54.15
N ARG A 113 18.40 14.54 -54.52
CA ARG A 113 19.76 14.31 -54.04
C ARG A 113 19.86 14.48 -52.52
N LEU A 114 19.18 15.48 -51.98
CA LEU A 114 19.12 15.73 -50.54
C LEU A 114 18.51 14.53 -49.82
N VAL A 115 17.33 14.07 -50.26
CA VAL A 115 16.63 12.92 -49.66
C VAL A 115 17.47 11.65 -49.75
N ARG A 116 18.07 11.38 -50.92
CA ARG A 116 18.90 10.19 -51.14
C ARG A 116 20.10 10.15 -50.20
N ASN A 117 20.71 11.30 -49.93
CA ASN A 117 21.85 11.40 -49.02
C ASN A 117 21.46 11.38 -47.54
N SER A 118 20.18 11.62 -47.22
CA SER A 118 19.69 11.68 -45.84
C SER A 118 18.95 10.42 -45.39
N VAL A 119 18.78 9.41 -46.25
CA VAL A 119 18.06 8.18 -45.93
C VAL A 119 18.88 6.95 -46.30
N LYS A 120 18.99 5.98 -45.38
CA LYS A 120 19.50 4.63 -45.68
C LYS A 120 18.42 3.61 -45.34
N LEU A 121 18.11 2.73 -46.28
CA LEU A 121 17.18 1.62 -46.11
C LEU A 121 17.92 0.29 -46.28
N GLU A 122 17.68 -0.64 -45.36
CA GLU A 122 18.19 -2.01 -45.39
C GLU A 122 17.11 -2.95 -44.84
N ILE A 123 16.97 -4.17 -45.38
CA ILE A 123 16.13 -5.22 -44.79
C ILE A 123 17.08 -6.24 -44.19
N LEU A 124 17.02 -6.37 -42.87
CA LEU A 124 17.87 -7.24 -42.08
C LEU A 124 17.26 -8.66 -42.00
N GLU A 125 18.00 -9.59 -41.40
CA GLU A 125 17.52 -10.93 -41.08
C GLU A 125 16.17 -10.90 -40.33
N ASN A 126 15.36 -11.95 -40.47
CA ASN A 126 14.00 -12.06 -39.93
C ASN A 126 13.01 -10.99 -40.43
N ASN A 127 13.26 -10.43 -41.62
CA ASN A 127 12.41 -9.42 -42.26
C ASN A 127 12.27 -8.13 -41.43
N VAL A 128 13.33 -7.74 -40.70
CA VAL A 128 13.36 -6.50 -39.92
C VAL A 128 13.79 -5.35 -40.82
N GLY A 129 12.93 -4.34 -40.98
CA GLY A 129 13.29 -3.11 -41.67
C GLY A 129 14.27 -2.27 -40.86
N TYR A 130 15.31 -1.75 -41.47
CA TYR A 130 16.19 -0.73 -40.91
C TYR A 130 16.12 0.53 -41.77
N LEU A 131 15.55 1.59 -41.21
CA LEU A 131 15.38 2.88 -41.87
C LEU A 131 16.12 3.95 -41.08
N ARG A 132 17.23 4.45 -41.61
CA ARG A 132 17.97 5.59 -41.05
C ARG A 132 17.54 6.87 -41.72
N ILE A 133 17.23 7.90 -40.92
CA ILE A 133 16.83 9.22 -41.40
C ILE A 133 17.72 10.28 -40.75
N ASP A 134 18.61 10.89 -41.52
CA ASP A 134 19.55 11.91 -41.01
C ASP A 134 18.94 13.32 -41.00
N ARG A 135 17.81 13.51 -41.70
CA ARG A 135 17.07 14.78 -41.73
C ARG A 135 15.57 14.56 -41.89
N ILE A 136 14.77 15.14 -40.99
CA ILE A 136 13.31 15.19 -41.14
C ILE A 136 12.96 16.23 -42.21
N ILE A 137 12.46 15.78 -43.35
CA ILE A 137 11.99 16.67 -44.43
C ILE A 137 10.66 17.33 -44.06
N GLY A 138 10.44 18.58 -44.44
CA GLY A 138 9.16 19.25 -44.18
C GLY A 138 8.10 18.97 -45.25
N GLU A 139 6.93 19.51 -44.98
CA GLU A 139 5.68 19.27 -45.72
C GLU A 139 5.81 19.55 -47.22
N GLU A 140 6.39 20.70 -47.62
CA GLU A 140 6.52 21.06 -49.03
C GLU A 140 7.39 20.05 -49.81
N THR A 141 8.48 19.58 -49.19
CA THR A 141 9.36 18.58 -49.80
C THR A 141 8.67 17.22 -49.86
N ALA A 142 7.96 16.83 -48.80
CA ALA A 142 7.18 15.60 -48.75
C ALA A 142 6.05 15.59 -49.79
N ALA A 143 5.39 16.73 -50.03
CA ALA A 143 4.35 16.88 -51.03
C ALA A 143 4.90 16.70 -52.46
N LYS A 144 6.04 17.35 -52.78
CA LYS A 144 6.70 17.27 -54.10
C LYS A 144 7.27 15.88 -54.40
N LEU A 145 7.87 15.22 -53.41
CA LEU A 145 8.57 13.94 -53.60
C LEU A 145 7.78 12.71 -53.13
N GLY A 146 6.53 12.88 -52.69
CA GLY A 146 5.79 11.84 -51.98
C GLY A 146 5.67 10.50 -52.72
N SER A 147 5.45 10.50 -54.04
CA SER A 147 5.40 9.27 -54.84
C SER A 147 6.77 8.59 -54.90
N LEU A 148 7.85 9.34 -55.12
CA LEU A 148 9.21 8.79 -55.13
C LEU A 148 9.61 8.23 -53.76
N LEU A 149 9.23 8.89 -52.67
CA LEU A 149 9.46 8.41 -51.30
C LEU A 149 8.69 7.11 -51.04
N ARG A 150 7.42 7.05 -51.47
CA ARG A 150 6.59 5.85 -51.37
C ARG A 150 7.24 4.67 -52.11
N ASP A 151 7.44 4.82 -53.41
CA ASP A 151 7.84 3.73 -54.30
C ASP A 151 9.24 3.18 -53.96
N ASN A 152 10.16 4.04 -53.53
CA ASN A 152 11.57 3.65 -53.33
C ASN A 152 11.92 3.29 -51.88
N ILE A 153 11.17 3.81 -50.90
CA ILE A 153 11.47 3.65 -49.48
C ILE A 153 10.30 2.98 -48.77
N TRP A 154 9.13 3.62 -48.77
CA TRP A 154 8.07 3.23 -47.85
C TRP A 154 7.41 1.89 -48.22
N ASP A 155 7.14 1.61 -49.48
CA ASP A 155 6.49 0.35 -49.89
C ASP A 155 7.35 -0.87 -49.52
N LYS A 156 8.68 -0.73 -49.50
CA LYS A 156 9.59 -1.77 -49.03
C LYS A 156 9.57 -1.93 -47.52
N VAL A 157 9.53 -0.80 -46.78
CA VAL A 157 9.44 -0.80 -45.32
C VAL A 157 8.11 -1.39 -44.88
N ALA A 158 6.99 -1.04 -45.52
CA ALA A 158 5.65 -1.48 -45.17
C ALA A 158 5.49 -3.01 -45.13
N LEU A 159 6.26 -3.75 -45.94
CA LEU A 159 6.24 -5.22 -46.01
C LEU A 159 7.04 -5.93 -44.91
N THR A 160 7.84 -5.19 -44.14
CA THR A 160 8.66 -5.77 -43.04
C THR A 160 7.80 -6.22 -41.86
N SER A 161 8.32 -7.15 -41.04
CA SER A 161 7.63 -7.65 -39.84
C SER A 161 7.73 -6.67 -38.66
N SER A 162 8.86 -5.98 -38.57
CA SER A 162 9.20 -4.98 -37.54
C SER A 162 10.19 -3.96 -38.10
N LEU A 163 10.30 -2.80 -37.45
CA LEU A 163 11.10 -1.67 -37.95
C LEU A 163 12.04 -1.12 -36.87
N ILE A 164 13.29 -0.93 -37.25
CA ILE A 164 14.27 -0.09 -36.54
C ILE A 164 14.36 1.25 -37.29
N LEU A 165 13.85 2.31 -36.68
CA LEU A 165 13.97 3.69 -37.15
C LEU A 165 15.19 4.35 -36.50
N ASP A 166 16.26 4.52 -37.25
CA ASP A 166 17.52 5.05 -36.74
C ASP A 166 17.60 6.57 -36.89
N LEU A 167 17.44 7.26 -35.76
CA LEU A 167 17.53 8.71 -35.63
C LEU A 167 18.81 9.18 -34.94
N ARG A 168 19.79 8.28 -34.73
CA ARG A 168 21.05 8.61 -34.02
C ARG A 168 21.87 9.70 -34.70
N TYR A 169 21.65 9.92 -35.99
CA TYR A 169 22.38 10.88 -36.82
C TYR A 169 21.53 12.07 -37.24
N SER A 170 20.28 12.16 -36.77
CA SER A 170 19.35 13.22 -37.15
C SER A 170 19.68 14.53 -36.43
N THR A 171 20.47 15.39 -37.07
CA THR A 171 20.91 16.67 -36.49
C THR A 171 20.16 17.89 -37.03
N THR A 172 19.32 17.70 -38.05
CA THR A 172 18.56 18.77 -38.70
C THR A 172 17.17 18.28 -39.10
N GLY A 173 16.22 19.20 -39.30
CA GLY A 173 14.89 18.85 -39.79
C GLY A 173 13.87 19.96 -39.62
N GLN A 174 12.66 19.74 -40.17
CA GLN A 174 11.54 20.68 -40.10
C GLN A 174 10.37 20.05 -39.34
N LEU A 175 9.80 20.77 -38.37
CA LEU A 175 8.67 20.28 -37.55
C LEU A 175 7.41 19.98 -38.38
N SER A 176 7.20 20.69 -39.50
CA SER A 176 6.12 20.38 -40.46
C SER A 176 6.18 18.95 -41.02
N GLY A 177 7.33 18.27 -40.93
CA GLY A 177 7.49 16.88 -41.36
C GLY A 177 7.03 15.84 -40.33
N VAL A 178 6.91 16.22 -39.06
CA VAL A 178 6.56 15.32 -37.95
C VAL A 178 5.17 14.68 -38.18
N PRO A 179 4.11 15.44 -38.55
CA PRO A 179 2.81 14.87 -38.92
C PRO A 179 2.87 13.71 -39.92
N PHE A 180 3.72 13.83 -40.95
CA PHE A 180 3.86 12.81 -41.97
C PHE A 180 4.39 11.50 -41.41
N ILE A 181 5.44 11.55 -40.60
CA ILE A 181 6.06 10.36 -40.01
C ILE A 181 5.08 9.70 -39.03
N ILE A 182 4.50 10.47 -38.10
CA ILE A 182 3.59 9.93 -37.08
C ILE A 182 2.35 9.30 -37.72
N SER A 183 1.86 9.87 -38.83
CA SER A 183 0.70 9.31 -39.54
C SER A 183 0.96 7.90 -40.06
N TYR A 184 2.15 7.58 -40.57
CA TYR A 184 2.44 6.21 -41.04
C TYR A 184 2.42 5.16 -39.91
N PHE A 185 2.57 5.56 -38.65
CA PHE A 185 2.61 4.66 -37.49
C PHE A 185 1.31 4.64 -36.67
N SER A 186 0.30 5.39 -37.11
CA SER A 186 -0.98 5.57 -36.40
C SER A 186 -2.15 5.13 -37.28
N ASP A 187 -3.30 4.86 -36.66
CA ASP A 187 -4.55 4.60 -37.39
C ASP A 187 -5.04 5.88 -38.08
N PRO A 188 -5.88 5.77 -39.13
CA PRO A 188 -6.42 6.95 -39.82
C PRO A 188 -7.40 7.74 -38.95
N GLU A 189 -8.10 7.09 -38.03
CA GLU A 189 -9.02 7.72 -37.07
C GLU A 189 -8.93 7.00 -35.70
N PRO A 190 -9.10 7.71 -34.57
CA PRO A 190 -9.23 9.17 -34.49
C PRO A 190 -7.90 9.88 -34.79
N LEU A 191 -7.97 11.11 -35.32
CA LEU A 191 -6.79 11.95 -35.49
C LEU A 191 -6.11 12.22 -34.13
N ILE A 192 -4.78 12.08 -34.11
CA ILE A 192 -3.95 12.30 -32.93
C ILE A 192 -3.41 13.72 -32.96
N HIS A 193 -3.63 14.48 -31.88
CA HIS A 193 -2.97 15.75 -31.64
C HIS A 193 -1.51 15.47 -31.22
N ILE A 194 -0.58 15.74 -32.11
CA ILE A 194 0.84 15.39 -31.96
C ILE A 194 1.54 16.38 -31.04
N ASP A 195 1.39 17.67 -31.33
CA ASP A 195 2.15 18.74 -30.67
C ASP A 195 1.43 20.08 -30.84
N THR A 196 1.58 20.97 -29.87
CA THR A 196 1.12 22.35 -29.92
C THR A 196 2.34 23.28 -29.85
N VAL A 197 2.58 24.03 -30.91
CA VAL A 197 3.71 24.97 -31.01
C VAL A 197 3.23 26.41 -30.83
N TYR A 198 3.66 27.06 -29.77
CA TYR A 198 3.37 28.47 -29.51
C TYR A 198 4.55 29.35 -29.92
N ASP A 199 4.35 30.33 -30.81
CA ASP A 199 5.33 31.37 -31.17
C ASP A 199 4.91 32.70 -30.53
N ARG A 200 5.75 33.21 -29.63
CA ARG A 200 5.47 34.40 -28.82
C ARG A 200 5.52 35.70 -29.63
N PRO A 201 6.50 35.95 -30.52
CA PRO A 201 6.54 37.17 -31.32
C PRO A 201 5.31 37.39 -32.22
N SER A 202 4.79 36.35 -32.88
CA SER A 202 3.54 36.45 -33.65
C SER A 202 2.30 36.26 -32.78
N ASN A 203 2.46 35.78 -31.54
CA ASN A 203 1.40 35.38 -30.63
C ASN A 203 0.42 34.38 -31.27
N THR A 204 0.97 33.39 -31.97
CA THR A 204 0.21 32.37 -32.70
C THR A 204 0.51 30.98 -32.17
N THR A 205 -0.51 30.15 -32.10
CA THR A 205 -0.39 28.72 -31.80
C THR A 205 -0.62 27.91 -33.07
N MET A 206 0.29 26.99 -33.37
CA MET A 206 0.18 26.03 -34.46
C MET A 206 0.04 24.63 -33.87
N GLU A 207 -1.03 23.93 -34.26
CA GLU A 207 -1.24 22.55 -33.86
C GLU A 207 -0.75 21.59 -34.95
N LEU A 208 -0.09 20.52 -34.54
CA LEU A 208 0.35 19.43 -35.41
C LEU A 208 -0.57 18.24 -35.19
N TRP A 209 -1.22 17.78 -36.26
CA TRP A 209 -2.16 16.66 -36.23
C TRP A 209 -1.73 15.56 -37.19
N THR A 210 -2.04 14.30 -36.88
CA THR A 210 -1.94 13.24 -37.88
C THR A 210 -2.88 13.51 -39.05
N MET A 211 -2.53 13.00 -40.23
CA MET A 211 -3.38 13.10 -41.41
C MET A 211 -4.32 11.89 -41.50
N PRO A 212 -5.57 12.06 -41.97
CA PRO A 212 -6.49 10.94 -42.19
C PRO A 212 -6.04 10.02 -43.34
N SER A 213 -5.37 10.58 -44.35
CA SER A 213 -4.86 9.83 -45.51
C SER A 213 -3.36 10.06 -45.71
N VAL A 214 -2.65 8.98 -46.09
CA VAL A 214 -1.21 8.99 -46.41
C VAL A 214 -0.99 8.32 -47.77
N LYS A 215 0.11 8.66 -48.46
CA LYS A 215 0.48 8.03 -49.74
C LYS A 215 1.19 6.70 -49.51
N GLY A 216 0.47 5.59 -49.62
CA GLY A 216 0.98 4.24 -49.37
C GLY A 216 0.28 3.60 -48.17
N GLU A 217 0.66 2.39 -47.79
CA GLU A 217 0.04 1.69 -46.66
C GLU A 217 0.56 2.20 -45.32
N ARG A 218 -0.29 2.27 -44.29
CA ARG A 218 0.20 2.56 -42.93
C ARG A 218 0.95 1.34 -42.39
N TYR A 219 1.98 1.57 -41.59
CA TYR A 219 2.71 0.49 -40.91
C TYR A 219 1.83 -0.22 -39.86
N GLY A 220 0.74 0.46 -39.44
CA GLY A 220 -0.23 -0.02 -38.45
C GLY A 220 0.32 0.03 -37.03
N LYS A 221 -0.50 -0.39 -36.06
CA LYS A 221 -0.14 -0.44 -34.63
C LYS A 221 0.45 -1.77 -34.17
N LYS A 222 0.27 -2.84 -34.95
CA LYS A 222 0.65 -4.21 -34.55
C LYS A 222 2.14 -4.52 -34.73
N LYS A 223 2.77 -3.98 -35.77
CA LYS A 223 4.18 -4.24 -36.08
C LYS A 223 5.07 -3.47 -35.12
N ASP A 224 6.05 -4.14 -34.53
CA ASP A 224 6.98 -3.51 -33.59
C ASP A 224 7.80 -2.40 -34.26
N VAL A 225 8.00 -1.30 -33.53
CA VAL A 225 8.85 -0.18 -33.94
C VAL A 225 9.82 0.14 -32.81
N ILE A 226 11.11 0.15 -33.11
CA ILE A 226 12.16 0.62 -32.23
C ILE A 226 12.78 1.87 -32.84
N ILE A 227 12.97 2.92 -32.03
CA ILE A 227 13.65 4.14 -32.46
C ILE A 227 15.01 4.22 -31.80
N LEU A 228 16.05 4.41 -32.61
CA LEU A 228 17.41 4.60 -32.10
C LEU A 228 17.72 6.08 -31.92
N THR A 229 18.24 6.45 -30.75
CA THR A 229 18.60 7.83 -30.42
C THR A 229 20.04 7.93 -29.91
N SER A 230 20.66 9.10 -30.10
CA SER A 230 21.98 9.41 -29.54
C SER A 230 21.99 10.84 -28.99
N LYS A 231 23.06 11.22 -28.30
CA LYS A 231 23.32 12.62 -27.87
C LYS A 231 23.31 13.64 -29.01
N ARG A 232 23.35 13.21 -30.28
CA ARG A 232 23.28 14.08 -31.47
C ARG A 232 21.88 14.21 -32.06
N THR A 233 20.93 13.36 -31.66
CA THR A 233 19.55 13.44 -32.14
C THR A 233 18.96 14.77 -31.64
N VAL A 234 18.56 15.66 -32.53
CA VAL A 234 18.07 17.01 -32.16
C VAL A 234 16.90 17.50 -33.02
N GLY A 235 16.01 18.29 -32.44
CA GLY A 235 14.94 19.01 -33.14
C GLY A 235 13.78 18.12 -33.56
N ALA A 236 13.36 18.18 -34.82
CA ALA A 236 12.19 17.43 -35.30
C ALA A 236 12.29 15.89 -35.09
N ALA A 237 13.51 15.34 -35.04
CA ALA A 237 13.71 13.93 -34.72
C ALA A 237 13.40 13.60 -33.25
N GLU A 238 13.65 14.54 -32.34
CA GLU A 238 13.26 14.43 -30.93
C GLU A 238 11.75 14.47 -30.79
N ALA A 239 11.07 15.36 -31.53
CA ALA A 239 9.60 15.42 -31.56
C ALA A 239 8.97 14.08 -32.02
N VAL A 240 9.55 13.43 -33.06
CA VAL A 240 9.10 12.10 -33.51
C VAL A 240 9.31 11.04 -32.43
N ALA A 241 10.52 10.96 -31.86
CA ALA A 241 10.85 9.97 -30.84
C ALA A 241 9.99 10.16 -29.58
N TYR A 242 9.82 11.40 -29.13
CA TYR A 242 9.01 11.76 -27.97
C TYR A 242 7.54 11.37 -28.18
N THR A 243 6.96 11.72 -29.32
CA THR A 243 5.57 11.41 -29.65
C THR A 243 5.34 9.90 -29.69
N LEU A 244 6.15 9.16 -30.45
CA LEU A 244 5.97 7.71 -30.59
C LEU A 244 6.25 6.94 -29.30
N LYS A 245 7.15 7.44 -28.45
CA LYS A 245 7.35 6.93 -27.10
C LYS A 245 6.08 7.07 -26.27
N ASN A 246 5.53 8.28 -26.20
CA ASN A 246 4.41 8.59 -25.30
C ASN A 246 3.07 8.07 -25.83
N LEU A 247 2.96 7.77 -27.12
CA LEU A 247 1.86 7.00 -27.70
C LEU A 247 1.96 5.49 -27.42
N LYS A 248 2.99 5.02 -26.68
CA LYS A 248 3.34 3.60 -26.55
C LYS A 248 3.42 2.89 -27.92
N ARG A 249 3.90 3.61 -28.94
CA ARG A 249 4.00 3.10 -30.31
C ARG A 249 5.40 2.59 -30.61
N ALA A 250 6.43 3.19 -30.02
CA ALA A 250 7.80 2.79 -30.24
C ALA A 250 8.62 2.72 -28.94
N ILE A 251 9.52 1.73 -28.88
CA ILE A 251 10.51 1.62 -27.80
C ILE A 251 11.74 2.44 -28.20
N ILE A 252 12.20 3.33 -27.32
CA ILE A 252 13.37 4.17 -27.59
C ILE A 252 14.62 3.49 -27.04
N VAL A 253 15.61 3.22 -27.89
CA VAL A 253 16.84 2.52 -27.52
C VAL A 253 18.04 3.40 -27.86
N GLY A 254 18.98 3.58 -26.93
CA GLY A 254 20.18 4.37 -27.15
C GLY A 254 20.46 5.34 -26.02
N GLU A 255 20.92 6.54 -26.36
CA GLU A 255 21.27 7.58 -25.37
C GLU A 255 20.17 8.65 -25.32
N ARG A 256 20.12 9.41 -24.22
CA ARG A 256 19.33 10.65 -24.16
C ARG A 256 19.70 11.57 -25.32
N SER A 257 18.68 12.11 -25.99
CA SER A 257 18.87 13.04 -27.12
C SER A 257 19.41 14.40 -26.68
N ALA A 258 19.70 15.29 -27.63
CA ALA A 258 20.46 16.52 -27.37
C ALA A 258 19.71 17.56 -26.53
N GLY A 259 18.37 17.57 -26.57
CA GLY A 259 17.55 18.60 -25.92
C GLY A 259 17.51 19.90 -26.71
N GLY A 260 17.04 19.83 -27.96
CA GLY A 260 16.94 20.99 -28.83
C GLY A 260 15.92 22.05 -28.40
N SER A 261 15.66 22.98 -29.31
CA SER A 261 14.60 23.98 -29.14
C SER A 261 13.86 24.18 -30.45
N VAL A 262 12.56 24.46 -30.37
CA VAL A 262 11.74 24.73 -31.56
C VAL A 262 12.28 25.94 -32.31
N LYS A 263 12.50 27.04 -31.60
CA LYS A 263 13.01 28.28 -32.19
C LYS A 263 13.64 29.17 -31.12
N VAL A 264 14.91 29.53 -31.33
CA VAL A 264 15.62 30.55 -30.56
C VAL A 264 15.95 31.73 -31.48
N LYS A 265 15.91 32.95 -30.94
CA LYS A 265 16.24 34.17 -31.68
C LYS A 265 17.28 34.96 -30.88
N LYS A 266 18.34 35.38 -31.56
CA LYS A 266 19.33 36.31 -31.02
C LYS A 266 18.90 37.74 -31.33
N ILE A 267 18.68 38.54 -30.28
CA ILE A 267 18.09 39.88 -30.37
C ILE A 267 19.09 40.87 -29.76
N ARG A 268 19.34 41.97 -30.47
CA ARG A 268 20.20 43.06 -30.00
C ARG A 268 19.50 43.84 -28.88
N ILE A 269 20.20 44.16 -27.80
CA ILE A 269 19.65 44.89 -26.65
C ILE A 269 19.81 46.40 -26.87
N GLY A 270 18.74 47.08 -27.28
CA GLY A 270 18.73 48.52 -27.57
C GLY A 270 19.81 48.93 -28.58
N GLY A 271 20.40 50.12 -28.38
CA GLY A 271 21.53 50.62 -29.18
C GLY A 271 22.91 50.10 -28.74
N SER A 272 22.96 49.08 -27.88
CA SER A 272 24.21 48.56 -27.33
C SER A 272 24.87 47.50 -28.23
N GLU A 273 26.08 47.06 -27.88
CA GLU A 273 26.74 45.91 -28.52
C GLU A 273 26.46 44.58 -27.77
N PHE A 274 25.41 44.53 -26.94
CA PHE A 274 24.94 43.33 -26.27
C PHE A 274 23.78 42.67 -27.02
N TYR A 275 23.73 41.34 -26.93
CA TYR A 275 22.69 40.51 -27.52
C TYR A 275 22.16 39.52 -26.49
N ILE A 276 20.85 39.27 -26.50
CA ILE A 276 20.21 38.20 -25.75
C ILE A 276 19.67 37.15 -26.72
N THR A 277 19.98 35.88 -26.46
CA THR A 277 19.35 34.73 -27.12
C THR A 277 18.11 34.35 -26.33
N VAL A 278 16.95 34.37 -26.98
CA VAL A 278 15.65 34.11 -26.36
C VAL A 278 14.98 32.94 -27.07
N PRO A 279 14.45 31.92 -26.35
CA PRO A 279 13.53 30.97 -26.94
C PRO A 279 12.21 31.68 -27.22
N VAL A 280 11.88 31.78 -28.51
CA VAL A 280 10.72 32.55 -28.99
C VAL A 280 9.53 31.68 -29.36
N ALA A 281 9.75 30.37 -29.51
CA ALA A 281 8.68 29.41 -29.62
C ALA A 281 8.93 28.21 -28.71
N ARG A 282 7.86 27.51 -28.32
CA ARG A 282 7.91 26.27 -27.54
C ARG A 282 6.94 25.23 -28.07
N SER A 283 7.30 23.97 -27.88
CA SER A 283 6.44 22.80 -28.06
C SER A 283 5.79 22.43 -26.73
N VAL A 284 4.53 22.00 -26.78
CA VAL A 284 3.80 21.42 -25.66
C VAL A 284 3.07 20.19 -26.17
N SER A 285 3.46 19.02 -25.68
CA SER A 285 2.84 17.75 -26.05
C SER A 285 1.46 17.64 -25.41
N PRO A 286 0.38 17.44 -26.21
CA PRO A 286 -0.98 17.23 -25.69
C PRO A 286 -1.11 15.95 -24.85
N ILE A 287 -0.20 14.99 -25.04
CA ILE A 287 -0.20 13.69 -24.35
C ILE A 287 0.34 13.82 -22.92
N THR A 288 1.38 14.65 -22.73
CA THR A 288 2.13 14.72 -21.47
C THR A 288 2.04 16.07 -20.76
N GLY A 289 1.58 17.12 -21.43
CA GLY A 289 1.69 18.51 -20.97
C GLY A 289 3.13 19.05 -20.93
N GLN A 290 4.11 18.26 -21.37
CA GLN A 290 5.54 18.57 -21.31
C GLN A 290 6.15 18.72 -22.71
N SER A 291 7.43 19.07 -22.78
CA SER A 291 8.20 19.23 -24.02
C SER A 291 9.41 18.31 -24.07
N TRP A 292 9.83 17.94 -25.27
CA TRP A 292 11.10 17.28 -25.54
C TRP A 292 12.29 18.26 -25.51
N GLU A 293 12.03 19.56 -25.56
CA GLU A 293 13.05 20.60 -25.59
C GLU A 293 13.90 20.64 -24.32
N VAL A 294 15.15 21.13 -24.46
CA VAL A 294 16.15 21.30 -23.38
C VAL A 294 16.64 20.00 -22.73
N SER A 295 15.74 19.16 -22.23
CA SER A 295 16.07 17.91 -21.55
C SER A 295 16.35 16.76 -22.53
N GLY A 296 15.76 16.82 -23.72
CA GLY A 296 15.80 15.74 -24.69
C GLY A 296 14.91 14.55 -24.29
N VAL A 297 14.78 13.62 -25.22
CA VAL A 297 14.05 12.37 -25.05
C VAL A 297 14.92 11.39 -24.31
N SER A 298 14.51 10.99 -23.10
CA SER A 298 15.16 9.89 -22.38
C SER A 298 14.77 8.55 -23.01
N PRO A 299 15.72 7.65 -23.31
CA PRO A 299 15.44 6.35 -23.91
C PRO A 299 14.68 5.43 -22.94
N THR A 300 13.91 4.48 -23.46
CA THR A 300 13.33 3.38 -22.68
C THR A 300 14.41 2.40 -22.27
N VAL A 301 15.35 2.10 -23.17
CA VAL A 301 16.52 1.26 -22.94
C VAL A 301 17.78 2.10 -23.13
N ASN A 302 18.40 2.49 -22.02
CA ASN A 302 19.62 3.30 -22.03
C ASN A 302 20.84 2.44 -22.36
N ILE A 303 21.47 2.73 -23.50
CA ILE A 303 22.67 2.03 -23.97
C ILE A 303 23.51 2.98 -24.83
N ILE A 304 24.82 2.78 -24.89
CA ILE A 304 25.66 3.61 -25.76
C ILE A 304 25.20 3.50 -27.22
N ALA A 305 25.21 4.63 -27.93
CA ALA A 305 24.61 4.71 -29.26
C ALA A 305 25.19 3.69 -30.25
N LYS A 306 26.45 3.28 -30.08
CA LYS A 306 27.12 2.26 -30.92
C LYS A 306 26.45 0.88 -30.84
N GLU A 307 25.94 0.49 -29.68
CA GLU A 307 25.36 -0.83 -29.41
C GLU A 307 23.85 -0.88 -29.61
N ALA A 308 23.20 0.28 -29.79
CA ALA A 308 21.75 0.41 -29.90
C ALA A 308 21.12 -0.48 -30.98
N VAL A 309 21.80 -0.72 -32.11
CA VAL A 309 21.28 -1.62 -33.18
C VAL A 309 21.26 -3.08 -32.71
N ALA A 310 22.33 -3.54 -32.05
CA ALA A 310 22.42 -4.91 -31.57
C ALA A 310 21.35 -5.17 -30.50
N LYS A 311 21.20 -4.23 -29.56
CA LYS A 311 20.15 -4.29 -28.53
C LYS A 311 18.74 -4.21 -29.14
N ALA A 312 18.52 -3.38 -30.16
CA ALA A 312 17.22 -3.34 -30.86
C ALA A 312 16.88 -4.68 -31.53
N LYS A 313 17.86 -5.35 -32.15
CA LYS A 313 17.66 -6.69 -32.73
C LYS A 313 17.29 -7.72 -31.67
N SER A 314 18.00 -7.75 -30.53
CA SER A 314 17.68 -8.69 -29.45
C SER A 314 16.30 -8.42 -28.86
N LEU A 315 15.90 -7.15 -28.72
CA LEU A 315 14.57 -6.78 -28.25
C LEU A 315 13.46 -7.27 -29.19
N LEU A 316 13.64 -7.09 -30.50
CA LEU A 316 12.66 -7.57 -31.49
C LEU A 316 12.54 -9.09 -31.49
N ALA A 317 13.65 -9.82 -31.29
CA ALA A 317 13.62 -11.28 -31.18
C ALA A 317 12.73 -11.74 -30.01
N ILE A 318 12.95 -11.20 -28.81
CA ILE A 318 12.13 -11.50 -27.62
C ILE A 318 10.67 -11.13 -27.86
N ARG A 319 10.41 -9.92 -28.37
CA ARG A 319 9.03 -9.45 -28.61
C ARG A 319 8.25 -10.33 -29.59
N SER A 320 8.94 -10.87 -30.60
CA SER A 320 8.33 -11.82 -31.52
C SER A 320 7.98 -13.17 -30.88
N ALA A 321 8.69 -13.57 -29.81
CA ALA A 321 8.46 -14.80 -29.07
C ALA A 321 7.35 -14.69 -28.01
N ILE A 322 7.13 -13.48 -27.44
CA ILE A 322 6.15 -13.22 -26.36
C ILE A 322 4.78 -13.89 -26.59
N PRO A 323 4.11 -13.78 -27.75
CA PRO A 323 2.79 -14.39 -27.92
C PRO A 323 2.79 -15.91 -27.75
N ASN A 324 3.86 -16.59 -28.20
CA ASN A 324 3.99 -18.03 -28.06
C ASN A 324 4.34 -18.42 -26.61
N ILE A 325 5.17 -17.63 -25.93
CA ILE A 325 5.51 -17.81 -24.52
C ILE A 325 4.25 -17.72 -23.65
N VAL A 326 3.48 -16.63 -23.81
CA VAL A 326 2.24 -16.41 -23.06
C VAL A 326 1.23 -17.52 -23.33
N LYS A 327 1.10 -17.97 -24.58
CA LYS A 327 0.25 -19.11 -24.93
C LYS A 327 0.71 -20.40 -24.26
N SER A 328 2.00 -20.73 -24.31
CA SER A 328 2.57 -21.93 -23.69
C SER A 328 2.30 -21.94 -22.18
N ILE A 329 2.55 -20.82 -21.50
CA ILE A 329 2.25 -20.64 -20.07
C ILE A 329 0.75 -20.82 -19.78
N SER A 330 -0.12 -20.19 -20.58
CA SER A 330 -1.58 -20.32 -20.47
C SER A 330 -2.06 -21.77 -20.64
N ASP A 331 -1.47 -22.51 -21.57
CA ASP A 331 -1.80 -23.91 -21.84
C ASP A 331 -1.31 -24.83 -20.69
N ILE A 332 -0.10 -24.56 -20.15
CA ILE A 332 0.46 -25.25 -18.99
C ILE A 332 -0.44 -25.04 -17.75
N ILE A 333 -0.82 -23.79 -17.45
CA ILE A 333 -1.72 -23.45 -16.34
C ILE A 333 -3.07 -24.14 -16.53
N GLY A 334 -3.69 -24.04 -17.70
CA GLY A 334 -5.02 -24.63 -17.95
C GLY A 334 -5.06 -26.15 -17.78
N ARG A 335 -3.95 -26.82 -18.11
CA ARG A 335 -3.86 -28.27 -17.99
C ARG A 335 -3.52 -28.73 -16.58
N LEU A 336 -2.62 -28.05 -15.88
CA LEU A 336 -1.92 -28.60 -14.71
C LEU A 336 -2.18 -27.87 -13.39
N TYR A 337 -2.75 -26.67 -13.41
CA TYR A 337 -2.98 -25.90 -12.20
C TYR A 337 -4.15 -26.47 -11.38
N ALA A 338 -3.95 -26.65 -10.08
CA ALA A 338 -4.90 -27.32 -9.20
C ALA A 338 -6.19 -26.50 -8.93
N PHE A 339 -6.10 -25.17 -8.82
CA PHE A 339 -7.27 -24.30 -8.64
C PHE A 339 -7.98 -24.02 -9.96
N THR A 340 -8.76 -25.00 -10.42
CA THR A 340 -9.44 -24.97 -11.73
C THR A 340 -10.45 -23.83 -11.88
N ASP A 341 -11.02 -23.34 -10.78
CA ASP A 341 -11.91 -22.19 -10.69
C ASP A 341 -11.21 -20.86 -11.04
N ARG A 342 -9.90 -20.76 -10.74
CA ARG A 342 -9.09 -19.56 -11.02
C ARG A 342 -8.51 -19.53 -12.44
N VAL A 343 -8.46 -20.68 -13.13
CA VAL A 343 -7.86 -20.82 -14.47
C VAL A 343 -8.45 -19.84 -15.49
N PRO A 344 -9.78 -19.67 -15.64
CA PRO A 344 -10.33 -18.74 -16.64
C PRO A 344 -9.86 -17.29 -16.42
N ALA A 345 -9.81 -16.85 -15.16
CA ALA A 345 -9.35 -15.51 -14.81
C ALA A 345 -7.85 -15.34 -15.08
N LEU A 346 -7.02 -16.34 -14.75
CA LEU A 346 -5.59 -16.33 -15.05
C LEU A 346 -5.31 -16.24 -16.55
N GLN A 347 -6.04 -17.04 -17.35
CA GLN A 347 -5.90 -17.01 -18.81
C GLN A 347 -6.35 -15.68 -19.42
N GLN A 348 -7.44 -15.08 -18.90
CA GLN A 348 -7.87 -13.75 -19.30
C GLN A 348 -6.82 -12.68 -18.97
N GLN A 349 -6.23 -12.73 -17.77
CA GLN A 349 -5.21 -11.79 -17.33
C GLN A 349 -3.95 -11.88 -18.21
N LEU A 350 -3.49 -13.10 -18.52
CA LEU A 350 -2.37 -13.32 -19.44
C LEU A 350 -2.63 -12.73 -20.84
N GLN A 351 -3.87 -12.77 -21.32
CA GLN A 351 -4.25 -12.20 -22.62
C GLN A 351 -4.33 -10.67 -22.63
N SER A 352 -4.70 -10.06 -21.51
CA SER A 352 -4.88 -8.60 -21.39
C SER A 352 -3.62 -7.84 -20.95
N THR A 353 -2.55 -8.57 -20.60
CA THR A 353 -1.33 -7.99 -20.03
C THR A 353 -0.63 -7.03 -21.01
N ASP A 354 -0.34 -5.80 -20.54
CA ASP A 354 0.46 -4.82 -21.31
C ASP A 354 1.97 -5.15 -21.24
N LEU A 355 2.45 -5.89 -22.23
CA LEU A 355 3.86 -6.30 -22.37
C LEU A 355 4.70 -5.30 -23.19
N PHE A 356 4.24 -4.07 -23.39
CA PHE A 356 4.99 -3.07 -24.17
C PHE A 356 6.35 -2.72 -23.55
N SER A 357 6.44 -2.69 -22.22
CA SER A 357 7.65 -2.32 -21.48
C SER A 357 8.67 -3.44 -21.33
N VAL A 358 8.39 -4.66 -21.78
CA VAL A 358 9.28 -5.82 -21.59
C VAL A 358 10.51 -5.70 -22.48
N THR A 359 11.70 -5.80 -21.88
CA THR A 359 12.99 -5.64 -22.58
C THR A 359 13.93 -6.85 -22.50
N SER A 360 13.57 -7.86 -21.71
CA SER A 360 14.29 -9.13 -21.55
C SER A 360 13.30 -10.26 -21.17
N GLU A 361 13.75 -11.51 -21.19
CA GLU A 361 12.97 -12.64 -20.65
C GLU A 361 12.81 -12.53 -19.12
N GLU A 362 13.82 -12.01 -18.43
CA GLU A 362 13.75 -11.71 -17.00
C GLU A 362 12.64 -10.68 -16.68
N ASP A 363 12.58 -9.56 -17.43
CA ASP A 363 11.51 -8.57 -17.32
C ASP A 363 10.13 -9.21 -17.59
N LEU A 364 10.06 -10.13 -18.54
CA LEU A 364 8.84 -10.86 -18.89
C LEU A 364 8.39 -11.72 -17.70
N ALA A 365 9.29 -12.50 -17.11
CA ALA A 365 8.99 -13.33 -15.93
C ALA A 365 8.47 -12.48 -14.77
N VAL A 366 9.16 -11.38 -14.45
CA VAL A 366 8.74 -10.44 -13.39
C VAL A 366 7.34 -9.90 -13.67
N ARG A 367 7.10 -9.44 -14.90
CA ARG A 367 5.80 -8.87 -15.26
C ARG A 367 4.68 -9.90 -15.20
N LEU A 368 4.88 -11.08 -15.80
CA LEU A 368 3.89 -12.15 -15.77
C LEU A 368 3.62 -12.64 -14.35
N ASN A 369 4.63 -12.72 -13.47
CA ASN A 369 4.42 -13.06 -12.07
C ASN A 369 3.57 -12.02 -11.33
N GLN A 370 3.83 -10.72 -11.54
CA GLN A 370 3.00 -9.66 -10.94
C GLN A 370 1.53 -9.82 -11.33
N ASP A 371 1.27 -10.05 -12.62
CA ASP A 371 -0.08 -10.22 -13.13
C ASP A 371 -0.72 -11.54 -12.65
N LEU A 372 0.00 -12.67 -12.64
CA LEU A 372 -0.50 -13.95 -12.15
C LEU A 372 -0.82 -13.94 -10.66
N GLN A 373 0.00 -13.29 -9.84
CA GLN A 373 -0.19 -13.24 -8.39
C GLN A 373 -1.42 -12.42 -7.99
N THR A 374 -1.81 -11.41 -8.78
CA THR A 374 -3.05 -10.63 -8.52
C THR A 374 -4.34 -11.45 -8.62
N VAL A 375 -4.31 -12.60 -9.31
CA VAL A 375 -5.48 -13.47 -9.52
C VAL A 375 -5.33 -14.80 -8.79
N SER A 376 -4.12 -15.37 -8.80
CA SER A 376 -3.89 -16.69 -8.24
C SER A 376 -3.84 -16.68 -6.73
N GLU A 377 -3.27 -15.65 -6.09
CA GLU A 377 -2.95 -15.64 -4.65
C GLU A 377 -2.26 -16.93 -4.18
N ASP A 378 -1.59 -17.64 -5.10
CA ASP A 378 -0.91 -18.91 -4.85
C ASP A 378 0.60 -18.68 -5.03
N PRO A 379 1.38 -18.61 -3.94
CA PRO A 379 2.81 -18.32 -4.00
C PRO A 379 3.61 -19.43 -4.71
N ARG A 380 3.00 -20.62 -4.92
CA ARG A 380 3.65 -21.75 -5.61
C ARG A 380 3.63 -21.59 -7.13
N LEU A 381 2.70 -20.79 -7.67
CA LEU A 381 2.60 -20.52 -9.11
C LEU A 381 3.57 -19.40 -9.50
N ILE A 382 4.76 -19.77 -9.98
CA ILE A 382 5.83 -18.81 -10.27
C ILE A 382 6.58 -19.14 -11.56
N ILE A 383 6.90 -18.10 -12.33
CA ILE A 383 7.76 -18.16 -13.51
C ILE A 383 9.17 -17.70 -13.11
N LYS A 384 10.19 -18.45 -13.47
CA LYS A 384 11.60 -18.15 -13.19
C LYS A 384 12.39 -18.04 -14.49
N TYR A 385 13.34 -17.11 -14.52
CA TYR A 385 14.38 -17.04 -15.55
C TYR A 385 15.57 -17.89 -15.10
N MET A 386 15.92 -18.89 -15.90
CA MET A 386 16.90 -19.93 -15.58
C MET A 386 18.19 -19.67 -16.37
N GLN A 387 19.20 -19.09 -15.72
CA GLN A 387 20.47 -18.76 -16.38
C GLN A 387 21.45 -19.94 -16.47
N ASP A 388 21.14 -21.05 -15.77
CA ASP A 388 21.89 -22.32 -15.81
C ASP A 388 20.91 -23.49 -15.63
N ASN A 389 20.99 -24.48 -16.52
CA ASN A 389 20.19 -25.71 -16.45
C ASN A 389 20.67 -26.58 -15.28
N GLY A 390 20.18 -26.29 -14.07
CA GLY A 390 20.17 -27.26 -12.99
C GLY A 390 19.20 -28.38 -13.33
N ALA A 391 19.72 -29.50 -13.86
CA ALA A 391 18.94 -30.70 -14.08
C ALA A 391 18.26 -31.12 -12.77
N ILE A 392 16.94 -31.02 -12.72
CA ILE A 392 16.15 -31.60 -11.64
C ILE A 392 16.24 -33.11 -11.83
N VAL A 393 16.93 -33.77 -10.92
CA VAL A 393 16.94 -35.22 -10.79
C VAL A 393 15.52 -35.63 -10.41
N GLU A 394 14.78 -36.23 -11.33
CA GLU A 394 13.58 -36.99 -10.96
C GLU A 394 14.07 -38.12 -10.04
N GLU A 395 13.62 -38.11 -8.78
CA GLU A 395 13.83 -39.26 -7.90
C GLU A 395 13.12 -40.48 -8.51
N ASP A 396 13.90 -41.51 -8.76
CA ASP A 396 13.46 -42.79 -9.32
C ASP A 396 12.43 -43.45 -8.39
N PRO A 397 11.17 -43.66 -8.82
CA PRO A 397 10.14 -44.30 -8.01
C PRO A 397 10.43 -45.78 -7.70
N GLU A 398 11.41 -46.40 -8.37
CA GLU A 398 11.75 -47.82 -8.23
C GLU A 398 12.47 -48.18 -6.91
N LEU A 399 12.82 -47.20 -6.06
CA LEU A 399 13.55 -47.46 -4.80
C LEU A 399 12.69 -47.94 -3.61
N TYR A 400 11.37 -48.12 -3.79
CA TYR A 400 10.42 -48.33 -2.67
C TYR A 400 9.60 -49.64 -2.74
N LYS A 401 10.16 -50.73 -3.24
CA LYS A 401 9.51 -52.06 -3.13
C LYS A 401 9.87 -52.73 -1.80
N VAL A 402 8.96 -52.64 -0.81
CA VAL A 402 9.06 -53.37 0.47
C VAL A 402 8.79 -54.87 0.26
N PRO A 403 9.60 -55.78 0.82
CA PRO A 403 9.37 -57.23 0.75
C PRO A 403 8.14 -57.70 1.55
N ASP A 404 7.48 -58.76 1.08
CA ASP A 404 6.27 -59.36 1.70
C ASP A 404 6.54 -60.31 2.90
N ASP A 405 7.82 -60.44 3.29
CA ASP A 405 8.33 -61.37 4.31
C ASP A 405 8.23 -60.79 5.74
N PRO A 406 7.58 -61.48 6.70
CA PRO A 406 7.43 -61.04 8.08
C PRO A 406 8.73 -60.69 8.84
N GLU A 407 9.85 -61.40 8.57
CA GLU A 407 11.12 -61.06 9.25
C GLU A 407 11.72 -59.75 8.70
N LEU A 408 11.61 -59.51 7.40
CA LEU A 408 12.04 -58.27 6.75
C LEU A 408 11.17 -57.08 7.14
N LEU A 409 9.86 -57.27 7.33
CA LEU A 409 8.95 -56.24 7.85
C LEU A 409 9.31 -55.85 9.30
N ARG A 410 9.68 -56.83 10.13
CA ARG A 410 10.12 -56.55 11.51
C ARG A 410 11.44 -55.78 11.52
N ALA A 411 12.41 -56.21 10.72
CA ALA A 411 13.67 -55.49 10.56
C ALA A 411 13.47 -54.06 10.01
N LEU A 412 12.52 -53.86 9.09
CA LEU A 412 12.16 -52.54 8.59
C LEU A 412 11.59 -51.65 9.69
N VAL A 413 10.68 -52.15 10.52
CA VAL A 413 10.13 -51.38 11.64
C VAL A 413 11.22 -51.04 12.67
N ASP A 414 12.06 -52.01 13.04
CA ASP A 414 13.14 -51.81 14.01
C ASP A 414 14.21 -50.82 13.52
N THR A 415 14.40 -50.69 12.20
CA THR A 415 15.33 -49.71 11.60
C THR A 415 14.68 -48.36 11.32
N THR A 416 13.37 -48.32 11.07
CA THR A 416 12.63 -47.09 10.74
C THR A 416 12.20 -46.34 12.00
N PHE A 417 11.75 -47.06 13.03
CA PHE A 417 11.19 -46.48 14.25
C PHE A 417 12.13 -46.68 15.43
N LYS A 418 12.50 -45.58 16.07
CA LYS A 418 13.16 -45.60 17.38
C LYS A 418 12.12 -45.30 18.45
N VAL A 419 11.94 -46.24 19.38
CA VAL A 419 10.94 -46.17 20.46
C VAL A 419 11.65 -46.24 21.81
N GLU A 420 11.45 -45.23 22.65
CA GLU A 420 12.04 -45.15 23.99
C GLU A 420 11.03 -44.56 25.00
N ILE A 421 11.23 -44.83 26.28
CA ILE A 421 10.52 -44.13 27.37
C ILE A 421 11.55 -43.27 28.10
N LEU A 422 11.40 -41.97 28.01
CA LEU A 422 12.23 -40.95 28.62
C LEU A 422 11.81 -40.70 30.09
N PRO A 423 12.66 -40.01 30.89
CA PRO A 423 12.30 -39.58 32.24
C PRO A 423 10.94 -38.84 32.27
N GLY A 424 10.20 -39.02 33.37
CA GLY A 424 8.86 -38.44 33.51
C GLY A 424 7.72 -39.24 32.85
N ASN A 425 7.99 -40.48 32.41
CA ASN A 425 7.04 -41.33 31.69
C ASN A 425 6.63 -40.71 30.33
N THR A 426 7.58 -40.08 29.64
CA THR A 426 7.39 -39.49 28.32
C THR A 426 7.81 -40.51 27.27
N GLY A 427 6.87 -40.96 26.44
CA GLY A 427 7.16 -41.77 25.28
C GLY A 427 7.92 -40.96 24.23
N TYR A 428 8.88 -41.58 23.56
CA TYR A 428 9.64 -40.98 22.46
C TYR A 428 9.58 -41.90 21.25
N LEU A 429 9.11 -41.35 20.13
CA LEU A 429 8.96 -42.01 18.84
C LEU A 429 9.67 -41.19 17.78
N ARG A 430 10.76 -41.71 17.20
CA ARG A 430 11.42 -41.10 16.04
C ARG A 430 11.27 -41.98 14.82
N PHE A 431 11.02 -41.35 13.67
CA PHE A 431 11.13 -42.01 12.38
C PHE A 431 11.47 -41.00 11.27
N ASP A 432 12.34 -41.42 10.36
CA ASP A 432 12.93 -40.51 9.36
C ASP A 432 12.18 -40.57 8.01
N LYS A 433 11.16 -41.44 7.87
CA LYS A 433 10.35 -41.55 6.65
C LYS A 433 8.96 -42.13 6.88
N PHE A 434 7.96 -41.67 6.12
CA PHE A 434 6.63 -42.27 6.04
C PHE A 434 6.62 -43.41 5.01
N VAL A 435 6.66 -44.65 5.48
CA VAL A 435 6.88 -45.85 4.65
C VAL A 435 5.71 -46.09 3.68
N GLU A 436 6.03 -46.33 2.41
CA GLU A 436 5.08 -46.87 1.43
C GLU A 436 5.18 -48.40 1.43
N SER A 437 4.06 -49.10 1.64
CA SER A 437 4.02 -50.56 1.59
C SER A 437 2.70 -51.06 1.02
N PRO A 438 2.69 -51.96 0.03
CA PRO A 438 1.48 -52.63 -0.40
C PRO A 438 0.90 -53.58 0.67
N ALA A 439 1.68 -53.90 1.71
CA ALA A 439 1.31 -54.79 2.82
C ALA A 439 1.02 -54.01 4.13
N VAL A 440 0.35 -52.84 4.04
CA VAL A 440 0.05 -51.96 5.19
C VAL A 440 -0.51 -52.71 6.41
N THR A 441 -1.40 -53.69 6.21
CA THR A 441 -2.00 -54.46 7.31
C THR A 441 -0.98 -55.27 8.12
N LYS A 442 -0.01 -55.91 7.44
CA LYS A 442 1.05 -56.67 8.14
C LYS A 442 2.01 -55.72 8.87
N LEU A 443 2.32 -54.58 8.26
CA LEU A 443 3.15 -53.55 8.88
C LEU A 443 2.48 -53.00 10.14
N GLU A 444 1.17 -52.75 10.10
CA GLU A 444 0.36 -52.31 11.24
C GLU A 444 0.39 -53.32 12.40
N GLU A 445 0.28 -54.62 12.13
CA GLU A 445 0.39 -55.67 13.17
C GLU A 445 1.74 -55.68 13.90
N VAL A 446 2.82 -55.36 13.19
CA VAL A 446 4.16 -55.25 13.78
C VAL A 446 4.25 -53.97 14.61
N MET A 447 3.83 -52.82 14.06
CA MET A 447 3.82 -51.53 14.75
C MET A 447 2.98 -51.54 16.02
N ALA A 448 1.83 -52.21 15.99
CA ALA A 448 0.97 -52.42 17.15
C ALA A 448 1.77 -52.96 18.35
N LYS A 449 2.67 -53.92 18.10
CA LYS A 449 3.47 -54.59 19.14
C LYS A 449 4.76 -53.86 19.48
N THR A 450 5.45 -53.26 18.51
CA THR A 450 6.79 -52.69 18.70
C THR A 450 6.77 -51.19 19.02
N VAL A 451 5.76 -50.46 18.53
CA VAL A 451 5.64 -49.00 18.71
C VAL A 451 4.55 -48.68 19.72
N TRP A 452 3.33 -49.15 19.49
CA TRP A 452 2.18 -48.67 20.26
C TRP A 452 2.01 -49.37 21.60
N GLU A 453 2.28 -50.68 21.69
CA GLU A 453 2.21 -51.43 22.95
C GLU A 453 3.15 -50.86 24.04
N PRO A 454 4.42 -50.52 23.76
CA PRO A 454 5.29 -49.88 24.76
C PRO A 454 4.87 -48.45 25.15
N LEU A 455 4.30 -47.69 24.21
CA LEU A 455 3.96 -46.27 24.42
C LEU A 455 2.57 -46.07 25.05
N LYS A 456 1.72 -47.11 25.07
CA LYS A 456 0.30 -47.01 25.42
C LYS A 456 0.00 -46.42 26.79
N ASP A 457 0.92 -46.50 27.75
CA ASP A 457 0.73 -46.05 29.14
C ASP A 457 1.59 -44.82 29.50
N THR A 458 2.24 -44.21 28.50
CA THR A 458 3.04 -42.99 28.70
C THR A 458 2.15 -41.76 28.93
N LYS A 459 2.67 -40.77 29.68
CA LYS A 459 1.94 -39.53 30.05
C LYS A 459 1.88 -38.56 28.87
N ASN A 460 3.02 -38.38 28.22
CA ASN A 460 3.25 -37.51 27.06
C ASN A 460 3.95 -38.32 25.97
N LEU A 461 3.76 -37.94 24.70
CA LEU A 461 4.43 -38.56 23.56
C LEU A 461 5.18 -37.50 22.76
N ILE A 462 6.47 -37.70 22.57
CA ILE A 462 7.30 -36.96 21.63
C ILE A 462 7.36 -37.74 20.32
N ILE A 463 7.02 -37.09 19.22
CA ILE A 463 7.19 -37.59 17.86
C ILE A 463 8.30 -36.76 17.19
N ASP A 464 9.46 -37.35 16.99
CA ASP A 464 10.63 -36.65 16.48
C ASP A 464 10.74 -36.80 14.96
N LEU A 465 10.48 -35.70 14.24
CA LEU A 465 10.55 -35.60 12.78
C LEU A 465 11.72 -34.74 12.30
N ARG A 466 12.68 -34.40 13.17
CA ARG A 466 13.82 -33.52 12.85
C ARG A 466 14.73 -34.04 11.74
N TYR A 467 14.58 -35.29 11.31
CA TYR A 467 15.32 -35.87 10.19
C TYR A 467 14.40 -36.47 9.12
N ASN A 468 13.10 -36.16 9.18
CA ASN A 468 12.10 -36.82 8.36
C ASN A 468 11.97 -36.18 6.98
N THR A 469 12.33 -36.91 5.93
CA THR A 469 12.32 -36.38 4.56
C THR A 469 11.01 -36.65 3.81
N GLY A 470 9.91 -36.98 4.50
CA GLY A 470 8.59 -37.22 3.90
C GLY A 470 8.27 -38.69 3.64
N GLY A 471 7.49 -38.98 2.60
CA GLY A 471 7.06 -40.34 2.25
C GLY A 471 5.63 -40.43 1.72
N CYS A 472 4.82 -41.37 2.23
CA CYS A 472 3.48 -41.67 1.70
C CYS A 472 2.33 -41.13 2.59
N SER A 473 1.39 -40.38 2.01
CA SER A 473 0.22 -39.82 2.72
C SER A 473 -0.77 -40.89 3.23
N THR A 474 -0.79 -42.11 2.66
CA THR A 474 -1.60 -43.22 3.22
C THR A 474 -1.06 -43.65 4.58
N PHE A 475 0.26 -43.63 4.77
CA PHE A 475 0.89 -43.96 6.04
C PHE A 475 0.69 -42.85 7.07
N LEU A 476 0.69 -41.59 6.65
CA LEU A 476 0.31 -40.43 7.47
C LEU A 476 -1.06 -40.63 8.13
N ALA A 477 -2.09 -41.00 7.36
CA ALA A 477 -3.44 -41.25 7.89
C ALA A 477 -3.47 -42.41 8.91
N LEU A 478 -2.60 -43.43 8.75
CA LEU A 478 -2.48 -44.52 9.71
C LEU A 478 -1.89 -44.02 11.05
N ILE A 479 -0.80 -43.25 11.03
CA ILE A 479 -0.20 -42.70 12.26
C ILE A 479 -1.18 -41.80 12.99
N LEU A 480 -1.88 -40.90 12.27
CA LEU A 480 -2.90 -40.03 12.87
C LEU A 480 -4.04 -40.83 13.52
N SER A 481 -4.41 -41.98 12.96
CA SER A 481 -5.44 -42.85 13.54
C SER A 481 -5.06 -43.39 14.92
N TYR A 482 -3.77 -43.65 15.18
CA TYR A 482 -3.30 -44.07 16.52
C TYR A 482 -3.35 -42.94 17.55
N LEU A 483 -3.36 -41.69 17.12
CA LEU A 483 -3.41 -40.51 17.99
C LEU A 483 -4.83 -40.09 18.35
N GLN A 484 -5.87 -40.76 17.84
CA GLN A 484 -7.26 -40.39 18.08
C GLN A 484 -8.07 -41.50 18.77
N ASP A 485 -9.28 -41.15 19.20
CA ASP A 485 -10.24 -42.13 19.69
C ASP A 485 -10.93 -42.82 18.50
N THR A 486 -11.11 -44.14 18.57
CA THR A 486 -11.70 -44.95 17.49
C THR A 486 -13.23 -44.93 17.49
N SER A 487 -13.84 -44.25 18.48
CA SER A 487 -15.29 -44.20 18.66
C SER A 487 -16.02 -43.46 17.53
N GLN A 488 -15.35 -42.55 16.83
CA GLN A 488 -15.91 -41.80 15.70
C GLN A 488 -14.94 -41.77 14.51
N LYS A 489 -15.52 -41.71 13.31
CA LYS A 489 -14.77 -41.52 12.07
C LYS A 489 -14.49 -40.03 11.91
N HIS A 490 -13.23 -39.64 11.93
CA HIS A 490 -12.76 -38.27 11.77
C HIS A 490 -12.18 -38.08 10.37
N HIS A 491 -12.51 -36.99 9.69
CA HIS A 491 -11.82 -36.59 8.47
C HIS A 491 -10.49 -35.92 8.86
N PHE A 492 -9.40 -36.30 8.21
CA PHE A 492 -8.09 -35.71 8.47
C PHE A 492 -7.72 -34.68 7.42
N PHE A 493 -7.75 -35.08 6.15
CA PHE A 493 -7.36 -34.22 5.04
C PHE A 493 -7.87 -34.78 3.72
N THR A 494 -7.84 -33.95 2.69
CA THR A 494 -8.19 -34.28 1.32
C THR A 494 -7.07 -33.87 0.39
N ILE A 495 -6.67 -34.77 -0.51
CA ILE A 495 -5.70 -34.48 -1.57
C ILE A 495 -6.45 -34.45 -2.90
N TYR A 496 -6.41 -33.32 -3.58
CA TYR A 496 -6.80 -33.22 -4.98
C TYR A 496 -5.54 -33.20 -5.86
N ASP A 497 -5.39 -34.20 -6.72
CA ASP A 497 -4.33 -34.27 -7.73
C ASP A 497 -4.90 -33.92 -9.10
N ARG A 498 -4.42 -32.82 -9.68
CA ARG A 498 -4.85 -32.32 -10.98
C ARG A 498 -4.36 -33.16 -12.15
N ILE A 499 -3.18 -33.79 -12.05
CA ILE A 499 -2.60 -34.60 -13.11
C ILE A 499 -3.41 -35.89 -13.28
N GLN A 500 -3.71 -36.55 -12.15
CA GLN A 500 -4.55 -37.76 -12.14
C GLN A 500 -6.04 -37.42 -12.22
N ASN A 501 -6.40 -36.17 -11.92
CA ASN A 501 -7.76 -35.68 -11.78
C ASN A 501 -8.57 -36.50 -10.76
N THR A 502 -7.96 -36.77 -9.61
CA THR A 502 -8.52 -37.59 -8.53
C THR A 502 -8.55 -36.80 -7.23
N THR A 503 -9.65 -36.92 -6.50
CA THR A 503 -9.77 -36.43 -5.12
C THR A 503 -9.77 -37.63 -4.18
N THR A 504 -8.80 -37.67 -3.26
CA THR A 504 -8.69 -38.73 -2.25
C THR A 504 -8.87 -38.13 -0.87
N GLU A 505 -9.87 -38.63 -0.14
CA GLU A 505 -10.14 -38.20 1.24
C GLU A 505 -9.56 -39.22 2.23
N TYR A 506 -8.87 -38.72 3.24
CA TYR A 506 -8.23 -39.53 4.27
C TYR A 506 -8.97 -39.35 5.61
N TYR A 507 -9.33 -40.48 6.22
CA TYR A 507 -10.12 -40.54 7.44
C TYR A 507 -9.45 -41.41 8.50
N SER A 508 -9.85 -41.22 9.76
CA SER A 508 -9.49 -42.12 10.85
C SER A 508 -10.00 -43.54 10.60
N ARG A 509 -9.21 -44.53 11.06
CA ARG A 509 -9.61 -45.92 11.07
C ARG A 509 -10.51 -46.22 12.27
N THR A 510 -11.68 -46.81 12.01
CA THR A 510 -12.62 -47.24 13.07
C THR A 510 -12.21 -48.55 13.74
N GLN A 511 -11.33 -49.32 13.11
CA GLN A 511 -10.72 -50.53 13.65
C GLN A 511 -9.21 -50.46 13.36
N ILE A 512 -8.42 -50.36 14.43
CA ILE A 512 -6.96 -50.27 14.36
C ILE A 512 -6.35 -51.39 15.19
N THR A 513 -5.20 -51.90 14.77
CA THR A 513 -4.53 -53.01 15.43
C THR A 513 -3.68 -52.51 16.60
N GLY A 514 -3.88 -53.07 17.79
CA GLY A 514 -3.14 -52.67 19.00
C GLY A 514 -3.76 -51.49 19.76
N PRO A 515 -3.09 -51.00 20.81
CA PRO A 515 -3.60 -49.89 21.61
C PRO A 515 -3.45 -48.56 20.88
N THR A 516 -4.44 -47.67 21.01
CA THR A 516 -4.30 -46.28 20.58
C THR A 516 -3.65 -45.44 21.68
N TYR A 517 -2.95 -44.38 21.27
CA TYR A 517 -2.48 -43.38 22.22
C TYR A 517 -3.65 -42.51 22.73
N GLY A 518 -4.72 -42.39 21.94
CA GLY A 518 -5.95 -41.68 22.29
C GLY A 518 -5.81 -40.17 22.21
N SER A 519 -6.91 -39.41 22.32
CA SER A 519 -6.96 -37.97 22.04
C SER A 519 -6.65 -37.03 23.22
N LYS A 520 -6.59 -37.54 24.46
CA LYS A 520 -6.52 -36.68 25.66
C LYS A 520 -5.11 -36.40 26.19
N ARG A 521 -4.12 -37.17 25.74
CA ARG A 521 -2.73 -37.07 26.23
C ARG A 521 -1.90 -36.16 25.34
N GLY A 522 -0.93 -35.46 25.95
CA GLY A 522 -0.05 -34.54 25.23
C GLY A 522 0.76 -35.24 24.14
N VAL A 523 0.77 -34.64 22.95
CA VAL A 523 1.59 -35.05 21.80
C VAL A 523 2.42 -33.84 21.39
N TYR A 524 3.73 -34.02 21.32
CA TYR A 524 4.69 -32.99 20.97
C TYR A 524 5.48 -33.44 19.75
N VAL A 525 5.50 -32.65 18.69
CA VAL A 525 6.14 -33.00 17.42
C VAL A 525 7.37 -32.14 17.23
N LEU A 526 8.53 -32.79 17.05
CA LEU A 526 9.78 -32.08 16.85
C LEU A 526 10.08 -31.89 15.37
N THR A 527 10.38 -30.66 14.97
CA THR A 527 10.68 -30.31 13.58
C THR A 527 12.05 -29.67 13.43
N SER A 528 12.60 -29.75 12.22
CA SER A 528 13.81 -29.02 11.81
C SER A 528 13.68 -28.60 10.35
N TYR A 529 14.68 -27.89 9.82
CA TYR A 529 14.80 -27.65 8.37
C TYR A 529 14.74 -28.93 7.51
N TYR A 530 15.12 -30.09 8.04
CA TYR A 530 15.10 -31.36 7.33
C TYR A 530 13.73 -32.04 7.31
N THR A 531 12.78 -31.59 8.16
CA THR A 531 11.39 -32.04 8.08
C THR A 531 10.81 -31.57 6.75
N ALA A 532 10.46 -32.50 5.85
CA ALA A 532 10.06 -32.18 4.47
C ALA A 532 8.86 -33.02 4.00
N SER A 533 8.10 -32.52 3.01
CA SER A 533 7.01 -33.26 2.36
C SER A 533 5.98 -33.79 3.38
N VAL A 534 5.72 -35.10 3.43
CA VAL A 534 4.71 -35.70 4.33
C VAL A 534 5.04 -35.49 5.81
N GLY A 535 6.32 -35.27 6.16
CA GLY A 535 6.68 -34.86 7.52
C GLY A 535 6.15 -33.48 7.88
N GLU A 536 6.09 -32.58 6.91
CA GLU A 536 5.48 -31.27 7.06
C GLU A 536 3.95 -31.37 7.05
N GLU A 537 3.35 -32.21 6.19
CA GLU A 537 1.91 -32.53 6.24
C GLU A 537 1.50 -33.03 7.63
N PHE A 538 2.31 -33.89 8.26
CA PHE A 538 2.07 -34.38 9.61
C PHE A 538 2.11 -33.25 10.65
N ALA A 539 3.15 -32.42 10.63
CA ALA A 539 3.29 -31.30 11.57
C ALA A 539 2.12 -30.31 11.43
N TYR A 540 1.78 -29.94 10.20
CA TYR A 540 0.65 -29.07 9.89
C TYR A 540 -0.69 -29.64 10.40
N LEU A 541 -0.94 -30.93 10.15
CA LEU A 541 -2.18 -31.58 10.62
C LEU A 541 -2.25 -31.71 12.14
N ILE A 542 -1.13 -31.82 12.84
CA ILE A 542 -1.12 -31.85 14.31
C ILE A 542 -1.65 -30.52 14.88
N GLN A 543 -1.31 -29.40 14.24
CA GLN A 543 -1.85 -28.08 14.57
C GLN A 543 -3.32 -27.95 14.14
N SER A 544 -3.67 -28.28 12.90
CA SER A 544 -5.02 -28.09 12.34
C SER A 544 -6.09 -28.99 12.99
N LEU A 545 -5.69 -30.18 13.44
CA LEU A 545 -6.54 -31.11 14.18
C LEU A 545 -6.58 -30.79 15.68
N HIS A 546 -5.85 -29.76 16.14
CA HIS A 546 -5.68 -29.43 17.56
C HIS A 546 -5.25 -30.65 18.38
N ARG A 547 -4.35 -31.46 17.82
CA ARG A 547 -3.94 -32.73 18.44
C ARG A 547 -2.67 -32.60 19.26
N GLY A 548 -1.83 -31.61 19.02
CA GLY A 548 -0.59 -31.49 19.76
C GLY A 548 0.14 -30.19 19.47
N THR A 549 1.38 -30.14 19.92
CA THR A 549 2.23 -28.96 19.85
C THR A 549 3.44 -29.26 18.98
N VAL A 550 3.71 -28.42 17.99
CA VAL A 550 4.88 -28.50 17.13
C VAL A 550 5.99 -27.62 17.70
N ILE A 551 7.18 -28.17 17.88
CA ILE A 551 8.31 -27.52 18.55
C ILE A 551 9.58 -27.74 17.72
N GLY A 552 10.33 -26.68 17.42
CA GLY A 552 11.61 -26.79 16.72
C GLY A 552 11.82 -25.69 15.70
N GLU A 553 12.50 -26.01 14.60
CA GLU A 553 12.73 -25.05 13.52
C GLU A 553 11.59 -25.09 12.50
N ILE A 554 11.47 -24.00 11.72
CA ILE A 554 10.60 -23.95 10.54
C ILE A 554 11.04 -25.05 9.57
N THR A 555 10.07 -25.81 9.07
CA THR A 555 10.34 -26.95 8.18
C THR A 555 10.85 -26.54 6.80
N SER A 556 11.25 -27.51 5.99
CA SER A 556 11.93 -27.31 4.69
C SER A 556 11.18 -26.40 3.70
N GLY A 557 9.85 -26.46 3.70
CA GLY A 557 8.99 -25.85 2.68
C GLY A 557 9.08 -26.54 1.32
N THR A 558 9.73 -27.70 1.24
CA THR A 558 9.90 -28.47 0.00
C THR A 558 8.64 -29.28 -0.28
N LEU A 559 7.75 -28.72 -1.09
CA LEU A 559 6.47 -29.34 -1.40
C LEU A 559 6.56 -30.32 -2.57
N MET A 560 6.00 -31.52 -2.37
CA MET A 560 5.70 -32.48 -3.44
C MET A 560 4.55 -32.02 -4.36
N HIS A 561 3.94 -30.86 -4.07
CA HIS A 561 2.67 -30.43 -4.67
C HIS A 561 2.82 -29.59 -5.94
N SER A 562 4.05 -29.32 -6.38
CA SER A 562 4.33 -28.49 -7.57
C SER A 562 5.34 -29.15 -8.50
N LYS A 563 5.22 -28.87 -9.80
CA LYS A 563 6.18 -29.34 -10.83
C LYS A 563 6.63 -28.18 -11.69
N MET A 564 7.91 -28.16 -12.05
CA MET A 564 8.51 -27.16 -12.93
C MET A 564 8.47 -27.63 -14.39
N PHE A 565 8.12 -26.72 -15.29
CA PHE A 565 8.03 -26.96 -16.74
C PHE A 565 8.81 -25.89 -17.49
N GLN A 566 9.79 -26.30 -18.30
CA GLN A 566 10.51 -25.39 -19.19
C GLN A 566 9.58 -24.88 -20.31
N VAL A 567 9.63 -23.59 -20.60
CA VAL A 567 8.94 -22.99 -21.75
C VAL A 567 9.85 -23.13 -22.97
N GLU A 568 9.40 -23.90 -23.96
CA GLU A 568 10.20 -24.24 -25.14
C GLU A 568 10.75 -23.01 -25.87
N GLY A 569 12.05 -23.05 -26.21
CA GLY A 569 12.72 -22.01 -26.97
C GLY A 569 13.08 -20.75 -26.16
N THR A 570 13.00 -20.81 -24.83
CA THR A 570 13.35 -19.72 -23.91
C THR A 570 14.10 -20.23 -22.68
N ASP A 571 14.69 -19.32 -21.91
CA ASP A 571 15.29 -19.61 -20.62
C ASP A 571 14.26 -19.49 -19.47
N LEU A 572 12.96 -19.51 -19.78
CA LEU A 572 11.89 -19.42 -18.80
C LEU A 572 11.37 -20.80 -18.38
N ALA A 573 11.12 -20.97 -17.09
CA ALA A 573 10.43 -22.12 -16.54
C ALA A 573 9.27 -21.68 -15.65
N ILE A 574 8.15 -22.40 -15.71
CA ILE A 574 7.00 -22.18 -14.83
C ILE A 574 6.87 -23.32 -13.81
N THR A 575 6.77 -22.99 -12.54
CA THR A 575 6.41 -23.90 -11.45
C THR A 575 4.90 -23.85 -11.28
N VAL A 576 4.24 -24.99 -11.40
CA VAL A 576 2.78 -25.10 -11.31
C VAL A 576 2.41 -26.04 -10.18
N PRO A 577 1.61 -25.58 -9.19
CA PRO A 577 1.04 -26.46 -8.19
C PRO A 577 -0.08 -27.29 -8.83
N PHE A 578 0.09 -28.61 -8.77
CA PHE A 578 -0.86 -29.58 -9.33
C PHE A 578 -1.55 -30.41 -8.24
N ILE A 579 -1.13 -30.28 -6.97
CA ILE A 579 -1.81 -30.87 -5.83
C ILE A 579 -2.34 -29.77 -4.90
N ASN A 580 -3.59 -29.93 -4.46
CA ASN A 580 -4.15 -29.21 -3.32
C ASN A 580 -4.26 -30.17 -2.14
N PHE A 581 -3.51 -29.85 -1.07
CA PHE A 581 -3.61 -30.51 0.22
C PHE A 581 -4.56 -29.68 1.10
N ILE A 582 -5.69 -30.26 1.45
CA ILE A 582 -6.79 -29.57 2.14
C ILE A 582 -6.94 -30.20 3.52
N ASP A 583 -6.89 -29.41 4.58
CA ASP A 583 -6.99 -29.88 5.96
C ASP A 583 -8.44 -30.28 6.36
N ASN A 584 -8.62 -30.61 7.63
CA ASN A 584 -9.92 -30.95 8.23
C ASN A 584 -10.89 -29.76 8.33
N ASN A 585 -10.43 -28.52 8.18
CA ASN A 585 -11.24 -27.31 8.20
C ASN A 585 -11.65 -26.85 6.80
N GLY A 586 -11.12 -27.50 5.75
CA GLY A 586 -11.34 -27.12 4.35
C GLY A 586 -10.34 -26.10 3.82
N GLU A 587 -9.31 -25.77 4.61
CA GLU A 587 -8.25 -24.84 4.24
C GLU A 587 -7.21 -25.56 3.39
N CYS A 588 -6.84 -24.95 2.25
CA CYS A 588 -5.80 -25.49 1.39
C CYS A 588 -4.43 -24.97 1.85
N TRP A 589 -3.51 -25.89 2.12
CA TRP A 589 -2.16 -25.50 2.45
C TRP A 589 -1.38 -25.11 1.19
N LEU A 590 -1.06 -23.83 1.09
CA LEU A 590 -0.38 -23.23 -0.07
C LEU A 590 1.15 -23.29 0.03
N GLY A 591 1.70 -24.05 0.98
CA GLY A 591 3.13 -24.20 1.16
C GLY A 591 3.78 -23.20 2.11
N GLY A 592 5.12 -23.12 2.01
CA GLY A 592 5.96 -22.58 3.09
C GLY A 592 6.17 -23.65 4.17
N GLY A 593 7.35 -23.67 4.79
CA GLY A 593 7.57 -24.58 5.90
C GLY A 593 6.53 -24.36 7.01
N VAL A 594 6.11 -25.42 7.69
CA VAL A 594 5.28 -25.36 8.89
C VAL A 594 6.05 -24.57 9.94
N VAL A 595 5.41 -23.52 10.46
CA VAL A 595 5.93 -22.73 11.56
C VAL A 595 5.53 -23.42 12.87
N PRO A 596 6.50 -23.87 13.68
CA PRO A 596 6.21 -24.51 14.97
C PRO A 596 5.48 -23.57 15.93
N ASP A 597 4.69 -24.14 16.85
CA ASP A 597 4.04 -23.41 17.93
C ASP A 597 5.08 -22.81 18.90
N ALA A 598 6.20 -23.51 19.12
CA ALA A 598 7.41 -22.97 19.76
C ALA A 598 8.62 -23.09 18.83
N ILE A 599 9.14 -21.94 18.39
CA ILE A 599 10.33 -21.88 17.54
C ILE A 599 11.57 -21.95 18.41
N VAL A 600 12.33 -23.04 18.29
CA VAL A 600 13.57 -23.31 19.05
C VAL A 600 14.58 -24.02 18.15
N LEU A 601 15.85 -24.03 18.54
CA LEU A 601 16.85 -24.80 17.80
C LEU A 601 16.55 -26.30 17.87
N ALA A 602 16.80 -27.02 16.78
CA ALA A 602 16.44 -28.43 16.67
C ALA A 602 17.07 -29.25 17.81
N GLU A 603 18.30 -28.96 18.22
CA GLU A 603 19.01 -29.62 19.32
C GLU A 603 18.38 -29.41 20.71
N GLU A 604 17.73 -28.27 20.94
CA GLU A 604 17.12 -27.89 22.23
C GLU A 604 15.64 -28.31 22.32
N ALA A 605 15.05 -28.76 21.20
CA ALA A 605 13.62 -29.01 21.09
C ALA A 605 13.08 -30.03 22.12
N VAL A 606 13.87 -31.05 22.47
CA VAL A 606 13.47 -32.05 23.50
C VAL A 606 13.39 -31.43 24.89
N ASP A 607 14.33 -30.55 25.24
CA ASP A 607 14.35 -29.90 26.55
C ASP A 607 13.14 -28.96 26.70
N HIS A 608 12.82 -28.22 25.63
CA HIS A 608 11.63 -27.36 25.59
C HIS A 608 10.30 -28.11 25.68
N VAL A 609 10.23 -29.38 25.22
CA VAL A 609 9.03 -30.20 25.45
C VAL A 609 8.75 -30.32 26.94
N HIS A 610 9.77 -30.48 27.78
CA HIS A 610 9.56 -30.65 29.21
C HIS A 610 8.91 -29.39 29.81
N ASP A 611 9.46 -28.21 29.54
CA ASP A 611 8.94 -26.93 30.02
C ASP A 611 7.49 -26.68 29.57
N ILE A 612 7.22 -26.88 28.26
CA ILE A 612 5.89 -26.69 27.68
C ILE A 612 4.91 -27.73 28.25
N SER A 613 5.34 -28.98 28.42
CA SER A 613 4.48 -30.03 28.96
C SER A 613 4.12 -29.83 30.43
N ASP A 614 4.99 -29.17 31.20
CA ASP A 614 4.70 -28.77 32.58
C ASP A 614 3.76 -27.56 32.62
N PHE A 615 3.96 -26.58 31.73
CA PHE A 615 3.01 -25.48 31.53
C PHE A 615 1.60 -25.99 31.16
N HIS A 616 1.49 -26.93 30.21
CA HIS A 616 0.21 -27.52 29.78
C HIS A 616 -0.57 -28.20 30.91
N GLN A 617 0.10 -28.72 31.94
CA GLN A 617 -0.58 -29.33 33.10
C GLN A 617 -1.39 -28.31 33.88
N GLY A 618 -0.99 -27.03 33.87
CA GLY A 618 -1.67 -25.93 34.57
C GLY A 618 -2.84 -25.31 33.80
N LEU A 619 -2.91 -25.48 32.48
CA LEU A 619 -3.86 -24.77 31.60
C LEU A 619 -5.31 -24.91 32.05
N ARG A 620 -5.76 -26.13 32.34
CA ARG A 620 -7.13 -26.36 32.80
C ARG A 620 -7.49 -25.51 34.03
N SER A 621 -6.59 -25.42 35.00
CA SER A 621 -6.83 -24.66 36.24
C SER A 621 -6.93 -23.16 35.98
N LEU A 622 -6.16 -22.65 35.00
CA LEU A 622 -6.20 -21.26 34.56
C LEU A 622 -7.49 -20.95 33.80
N MET A 623 -7.98 -21.87 32.94
CA MET A 623 -9.27 -21.71 32.25
C MET A 623 -10.43 -21.67 33.25
N GLU A 624 -10.45 -22.63 34.19
CA GLU A 624 -11.44 -22.68 35.27
C GLU A 624 -11.38 -21.42 36.14
N GLY A 625 -10.18 -20.96 36.51
CA GLY A 625 -9.99 -19.73 37.28
C GLY A 625 -10.46 -18.47 36.55
N THR A 626 -10.23 -18.39 35.24
CA THR A 626 -10.72 -17.28 34.41
C THR A 626 -12.25 -17.28 34.36
N GLY A 627 -12.87 -18.44 34.16
CA GLY A 627 -14.32 -18.60 34.18
C GLY A 627 -14.93 -18.20 35.53
N GLU A 628 -14.35 -18.65 36.65
CA GLU A 628 -14.79 -18.29 38.01
C GLU A 628 -14.72 -16.79 38.28
N LEU A 629 -13.65 -16.12 37.83
CA LEU A 629 -13.51 -14.68 37.95
C LEU A 629 -14.59 -13.94 37.18
N LEU A 630 -14.91 -14.36 35.96
CA LEU A 630 -16.00 -13.78 35.17
C LEU A 630 -17.35 -13.98 35.86
N GLU A 631 -17.66 -15.20 36.31
CA GLU A 631 -18.94 -15.49 36.97
C GLU A 631 -19.14 -14.65 38.24
N LYS A 632 -18.04 -14.39 38.97
CA LYS A 632 -18.04 -13.59 40.19
C LYS A 632 -18.12 -12.10 39.90
N HIS A 633 -17.29 -11.58 38.99
CA HIS A 633 -17.02 -10.14 38.86
C HIS A 633 -17.61 -9.49 37.61
N TYR A 634 -17.94 -10.25 36.56
CA TYR A 634 -18.46 -9.66 35.32
C TYR A 634 -19.92 -9.22 35.47
N ALA A 635 -20.21 -8.01 35.01
CA ALA A 635 -21.51 -7.37 35.18
C ALA A 635 -22.67 -8.13 34.50
N ILE A 636 -22.42 -8.78 33.36
CA ILE A 636 -23.43 -9.52 32.59
C ILE A 636 -23.28 -11.03 32.89
N HIS A 637 -23.86 -11.46 34.01
CA HIS A 637 -23.65 -12.81 34.55
C HIS A 637 -24.04 -13.96 33.59
N GLU A 638 -25.10 -13.79 32.80
CA GLU A 638 -25.50 -14.81 31.80
C GLU A 638 -24.40 -15.03 30.75
N VAL A 639 -23.76 -13.94 30.29
CA VAL A 639 -22.64 -14.00 29.35
C VAL A 639 -21.42 -14.62 30.01
N ALA A 640 -21.14 -14.32 31.29
CA ALA A 640 -20.06 -14.96 32.03
C ALA A 640 -20.19 -16.50 32.05
N LEU A 641 -21.39 -17.01 32.35
CA LEU A 641 -21.67 -18.46 32.36
C LEU A 641 -21.49 -19.08 30.97
N LYS A 642 -21.85 -18.37 29.90
CA LYS A 642 -21.62 -18.81 28.52
C LYS A 642 -20.13 -18.88 28.21
N VAL A 643 -19.39 -17.82 28.51
CA VAL A 643 -17.94 -17.72 28.24
C VAL A 643 -17.17 -18.79 29.02
N SER A 644 -17.48 -18.97 30.31
CA SER A 644 -16.91 -20.01 31.18
C SER A 644 -17.04 -21.42 30.55
N LYS A 645 -18.23 -21.75 30.03
CA LYS A 645 -18.45 -23.02 29.30
C LYS A 645 -17.66 -23.13 28.01
N VAL A 646 -17.54 -22.04 27.24
CA VAL A 646 -16.79 -22.01 25.98
C VAL A 646 -15.30 -22.27 26.22
N LEU A 647 -14.69 -21.62 27.22
CA LEU A 647 -13.27 -21.85 27.56
C LEU A 647 -13.00 -23.32 27.89
N LEU A 648 -13.89 -23.95 28.68
CA LEU A 648 -13.75 -25.37 29.02
C LEU A 648 -13.99 -26.29 27.81
N SER A 649 -14.92 -25.95 26.91
CA SER A 649 -15.14 -26.71 25.67
C SER A 649 -13.91 -26.66 24.77
N LYS A 650 -13.38 -25.45 24.52
CA LYS A 650 -12.17 -25.22 23.73
C LYS A 650 -10.97 -25.99 24.31
N TRP A 651 -10.82 -26.02 25.64
CA TRP A 651 -9.83 -26.86 26.32
C TRP A 651 -10.01 -28.37 26.04
N VAL A 652 -11.23 -28.89 26.19
CA VAL A 652 -11.53 -30.31 25.95
C VAL A 652 -11.30 -30.69 24.48
N GLU A 653 -11.56 -29.76 23.56
CA GLU A 653 -11.35 -29.92 22.12
C GLU A 653 -9.87 -29.76 21.69
N GLY A 654 -8.98 -29.39 22.62
CA GLY A 654 -7.53 -29.29 22.36
C GLY A 654 -7.07 -27.95 21.80
N MET A 655 -7.94 -26.94 21.74
CA MET A 655 -7.65 -25.63 21.12
C MET A 655 -6.51 -24.84 21.79
N TYR A 656 -6.07 -25.25 22.98
CA TYR A 656 -4.94 -24.63 23.69
C TYR A 656 -3.61 -25.40 23.56
N TRP A 657 -3.55 -26.47 22.76
CA TRP A 657 -2.29 -27.21 22.57
C TRP A 657 -1.21 -26.41 21.81
N SER A 658 -1.58 -25.38 21.06
CA SER A 658 -0.64 -24.47 20.41
C SER A 658 -0.10 -23.37 21.33
N VAL A 659 -0.61 -23.28 22.56
CA VAL A 659 -0.20 -22.23 23.52
C VAL A 659 0.99 -22.73 24.33
N VAL A 660 2.15 -22.10 24.15
CA VAL A 660 3.42 -22.61 24.68
C VAL A 660 3.95 -21.84 25.89
N ASP A 661 3.35 -20.68 26.21
CA ASP A 661 3.73 -19.83 27.33
C ASP A 661 2.56 -18.94 27.83
N PHE A 662 2.82 -18.12 28.85
CA PHE A 662 1.81 -17.22 29.42
C PHE A 662 1.39 -16.08 28.48
N GLU A 663 2.27 -15.62 27.59
CA GLU A 663 1.98 -14.53 26.66
C GLU A 663 1.01 -15.00 25.56
N SER A 664 1.33 -16.13 24.93
CA SER A 664 0.44 -16.81 23.99
C SER A 664 -0.89 -17.19 24.65
N LEU A 665 -0.89 -17.58 25.94
CA LEU A 665 -2.12 -17.88 26.67
C LEU A 665 -2.99 -16.65 26.91
N ALA A 666 -2.37 -15.53 27.32
CA ALA A 666 -3.07 -14.27 27.54
C ALA A 666 -3.73 -13.77 26.25
N SER A 667 -3.01 -13.88 25.13
CA SER A 667 -3.53 -13.58 23.79
C SER A 667 -4.72 -14.46 23.43
N GLN A 668 -4.57 -15.79 23.53
CA GLN A 668 -5.64 -16.74 23.19
C GLN A 668 -6.88 -16.56 24.08
N LEU A 669 -6.69 -16.43 25.40
CA LEU A 669 -7.77 -16.13 26.34
C LEU A 669 -8.48 -14.83 25.97
N THR A 670 -7.74 -13.76 25.68
CA THR A 670 -8.34 -12.46 25.30
C THR A 670 -9.25 -12.62 24.08
N THR A 671 -8.77 -13.28 23.02
CA THR A 671 -9.56 -13.57 21.82
C THR A 671 -10.81 -14.35 22.17
N ASP A 672 -10.68 -15.45 22.92
CA ASP A 672 -11.80 -16.31 23.29
C ASP A 672 -12.85 -15.59 24.15
N LEU A 673 -12.40 -14.76 25.10
CA LEU A 673 -13.26 -13.94 25.94
C LEU A 673 -14.05 -12.94 25.09
N GLN A 674 -13.39 -12.22 24.19
CA GLN A 674 -14.02 -11.20 23.36
C GLN A 674 -14.99 -11.80 22.34
N GLU A 675 -14.62 -12.90 21.68
CA GLU A 675 -15.50 -13.60 20.73
C GLU A 675 -16.74 -14.18 21.40
N ALA A 676 -16.56 -14.87 22.54
CA ALA A 676 -17.67 -15.54 23.21
C ALA A 676 -18.65 -14.55 23.87
N SER A 677 -18.14 -13.40 24.34
CA SER A 677 -18.91 -12.37 25.03
C SER A 677 -19.46 -11.28 24.10
N GLY A 678 -18.77 -10.95 23.01
CA GLY A 678 -18.97 -9.73 22.22
C GLY A 678 -18.52 -8.44 22.94
N ASP A 679 -17.73 -8.55 24.01
CA ASP A 679 -17.28 -7.43 24.83
C ASP A 679 -15.76 -7.26 24.74
N HIS A 680 -15.32 -6.33 23.88
CA HIS A 680 -13.90 -6.03 23.63
C HIS A 680 -13.14 -5.49 24.85
N ARG A 681 -13.83 -5.20 25.95
CA ARG A 681 -13.21 -4.69 27.18
C ARG A 681 -12.68 -5.83 28.06
N LEU A 682 -13.19 -7.04 27.87
CA LEU A 682 -12.62 -8.24 28.48
C LEU A 682 -11.28 -8.55 27.83
N HIS A 683 -10.23 -8.59 28.64
CA HIS A 683 -8.91 -8.99 28.18
C HIS A 683 -8.10 -9.59 29.33
N VAL A 684 -7.17 -10.46 28.96
CA VAL A 684 -6.18 -11.09 29.84
C VAL A 684 -4.81 -10.60 29.43
N PHE A 685 -3.97 -10.28 30.40
CA PHE A 685 -2.60 -9.85 30.15
C PHE A 685 -1.63 -10.50 31.13
N HIS A 686 -0.39 -10.63 30.68
CA HIS A 686 0.74 -11.10 31.47
C HIS A 686 1.41 -9.92 32.18
N CYS A 687 1.68 -10.03 33.48
CA CYS A 687 2.38 -9.00 34.25
C CYS A 687 3.22 -9.61 35.39
N ASP A 688 4.54 -9.37 35.36
CA ASP A 688 5.48 -9.91 36.36
C ASP A 688 5.38 -9.20 37.73
N VAL A 689 4.76 -8.03 37.78
CA VAL A 689 4.58 -7.22 38.99
C VAL A 689 3.08 -6.99 39.20
N GLU A 690 2.61 -7.12 40.44
CA GLU A 690 1.21 -6.87 40.77
C GLU A 690 0.81 -5.44 40.32
N PRO A 691 -0.23 -5.28 39.48
CA PRO A 691 -0.65 -3.97 39.01
C PRO A 691 -1.07 -3.08 40.19
N GLU A 692 -0.50 -1.87 40.29
CA GLU A 692 -0.92 -0.92 41.31
C GLU A 692 -2.39 -0.52 41.12
N LEU A 693 -3.21 -0.72 42.15
CA LEU A 693 -4.56 -0.17 42.23
C LEU A 693 -4.46 1.35 42.40
N LEU A 694 -4.46 2.09 41.29
CA LEU A 694 -4.54 3.55 41.31
C LEU A 694 -5.92 3.99 41.83
N HIS A 695 -6.06 4.09 43.15
CA HIS A 695 -7.14 4.87 43.76
C HIS A 695 -6.80 6.35 43.60
N ASP A 696 -7.04 6.90 42.41
CA ASP A 696 -6.80 8.31 42.13
C ASP A 696 -7.85 9.16 42.85
N VAL A 697 -7.52 9.58 44.08
CA VAL A 697 -8.30 10.59 44.80
C VAL A 697 -8.20 11.89 44.01
N ALA A 698 -9.31 12.34 43.46
CA ALA A 698 -9.36 13.54 42.63
C ALA A 698 -8.76 14.75 43.40
N LYS A 699 -7.64 15.28 42.89
CA LYS A 699 -6.95 16.42 43.50
C LYS A 699 -7.77 17.69 43.23
N ILE A 700 -8.30 18.31 44.27
CA ILE A 700 -9.07 19.56 44.16
C ILE A 700 -8.09 20.69 43.75
N PRO A 701 -8.35 21.40 42.64
CA PRO A 701 -7.47 22.47 42.17
C PRO A 701 -7.51 23.68 43.11
N THR A 702 -6.36 24.35 43.26
CA THR A 702 -6.22 25.61 43.98
C THR A 702 -6.86 26.77 43.21
N ALA A 703 -7.17 27.88 43.90
CA ALA A 703 -7.86 29.03 43.29
C ALA A 703 -7.12 29.64 42.08
N GLU A 704 -5.79 29.55 42.03
CA GLU A 704 -4.94 30.02 40.92
C GLU A 704 -4.99 29.06 39.72
N GLU A 705 -5.08 27.75 39.97
CA GLU A 705 -5.15 26.71 38.93
C GLU A 705 -6.51 26.68 38.21
N VAL A 706 -7.60 27.10 38.90
CA VAL A 706 -8.97 27.05 38.34
C VAL A 706 -9.10 27.80 37.01
N GLY A 707 -8.51 29.00 36.90
CA GLY A 707 -8.60 29.80 35.67
C GLY A 707 -7.92 29.13 34.49
N TYR A 708 -6.69 28.61 34.70
CA TYR A 708 -5.93 27.89 33.69
C TYR A 708 -6.62 26.58 33.26
N ILE A 709 -7.16 25.83 34.23
CA ILE A 709 -7.89 24.58 33.95
C ILE A 709 -9.14 24.87 33.11
N ILE A 710 -9.88 25.94 33.41
CA ILE A 710 -11.07 26.29 32.62
C ILE A 710 -10.70 26.67 31.19
N ASP A 711 -9.68 27.52 31.01
CA ASP A 711 -9.23 27.95 29.67
C ASP A 711 -8.62 26.80 28.85
N ALA A 712 -7.95 25.84 29.50
CA ALA A 712 -7.34 24.70 28.84
C ALA A 712 -8.36 23.59 28.50
N LEU A 713 -9.35 23.34 29.37
CA LEU A 713 -10.29 22.23 29.21
C LEU A 713 -11.58 22.60 28.49
N PHE A 714 -11.99 23.87 28.50
CA PHE A 714 -13.26 24.30 27.90
C PHE A 714 -13.02 25.30 26.77
N LYS A 715 -13.39 24.91 25.55
CA LYS A 715 -13.46 25.83 24.42
C LYS A 715 -14.91 26.27 24.22
N ILE A 716 -15.13 27.59 24.23
CA ILE A 716 -16.45 28.21 23.99
C ILE A 716 -16.39 29.16 22.81
N GLU A 717 -17.40 29.09 21.95
CA GLU A 717 -17.57 30.00 20.83
C GLU A 717 -19.07 30.32 20.64
N LEU A 718 -19.36 31.54 20.19
CA LEU A 718 -20.70 31.93 19.74
C LEU A 718 -20.70 31.93 18.21
N LEU A 719 -21.36 30.94 17.63
CA LEU A 719 -21.43 30.74 16.18
C LEU A 719 -22.54 31.60 15.55
N PRO A 720 -22.49 31.85 14.22
CA PRO A 720 -23.54 32.57 13.51
C PRO A 720 -24.94 31.98 13.77
N GLY A 721 -25.95 32.86 13.87
CA GLY A 721 -27.32 32.46 14.18
C GLY A 721 -27.61 32.23 15.67
N ASN A 722 -26.83 32.87 16.56
CA ASN A 722 -26.97 32.75 18.02
C ASN A 722 -26.87 31.30 18.52
N VAL A 723 -25.93 30.55 17.96
CA VAL A 723 -25.69 29.14 18.31
C VAL A 723 -24.47 29.06 19.23
N GLY A 724 -24.65 28.53 20.44
CA GLY A 724 -23.54 28.27 21.35
C GLY A 724 -22.74 27.04 20.89
N TYR A 725 -21.43 27.09 21.02
CA TYR A 725 -20.54 25.94 20.88
C TYR A 725 -19.72 25.77 22.15
N LEU A 726 -19.74 24.56 22.71
CA LEU A 726 -19.02 24.17 23.91
C LEU A 726 -18.28 22.86 23.65
N ARG A 727 -16.96 22.85 23.82
CA ARG A 727 -16.12 21.65 23.76
C ARG A 727 -15.39 21.45 25.07
N PHE A 728 -15.32 20.21 25.53
CA PHE A 728 -14.43 19.79 26.59
C PHE A 728 -14.04 18.32 26.41
N ASP A 729 -12.78 18.02 26.68
CA ASP A 729 -12.14 16.77 26.24
C ASP A 729 -11.97 15.74 27.38
N MET A 730 -12.47 16.04 28.58
CA MET A 730 -12.46 15.12 29.73
C MET A 730 -13.66 15.34 30.65
N MET A 731 -14.13 14.28 31.30
CA MET A 731 -15.11 14.32 32.39
C MET A 731 -14.41 14.44 33.75
N ALA A 732 -14.57 15.59 34.39
CA ALA A 732 -14.01 15.87 35.71
C ALA A 732 -14.86 15.26 36.84
N ASP A 733 -14.25 15.02 38.00
CA ASP A 733 -14.98 14.63 39.19
C ASP A 733 -15.95 15.73 39.67
N ILE A 734 -17.08 15.33 40.27
CA ILE A 734 -18.11 16.28 40.75
C ILE A 734 -17.58 17.24 41.82
N GLU A 735 -16.66 16.84 42.69
CA GLU A 735 -16.10 17.73 43.71
C GLU A 735 -15.19 18.79 43.08
N VAL A 736 -14.46 18.41 42.03
CA VAL A 736 -13.68 19.37 41.21
C VAL A 736 -14.62 20.36 40.54
N LEU A 737 -15.71 19.89 39.90
CA LEU A 737 -16.71 20.78 39.27
C LEU A 737 -17.39 21.71 40.27
N ARG A 738 -17.69 21.24 41.49
CA ARG A 738 -18.25 22.06 42.57
C ARG A 738 -17.28 23.16 43.00
N ALA A 739 -16.00 22.84 43.14
CA ALA A 739 -14.96 23.79 43.51
C ALA A 739 -14.79 24.90 42.46
N ILE A 740 -14.78 24.55 41.16
CA ILE A 740 -14.60 25.53 40.07
C ILE A 740 -15.90 26.20 39.62
N GLY A 741 -17.05 25.73 40.11
CA GLY A 741 -18.39 26.14 39.71
C GLY A 741 -18.63 27.65 39.57
N PRO A 742 -18.25 28.53 40.53
CA PRO A 742 -18.42 29.97 40.36
C PRO A 742 -17.71 30.53 39.12
N GLN A 743 -16.49 30.06 38.85
CA GLN A 743 -15.70 30.51 37.71
C GLN A 743 -16.22 29.91 36.40
N LEU A 744 -16.59 28.63 36.42
CA LEU A 744 -17.21 27.95 35.28
C LEU A 744 -18.50 28.67 34.85
N ILE A 745 -19.34 29.09 35.79
CA ILE A 745 -20.55 29.85 35.48
C ILE A 745 -20.22 31.18 34.81
N LYS A 746 -19.24 31.92 35.34
CA LYS A 746 -18.87 33.25 34.86
C LYS A 746 -18.16 33.21 33.49
N LEU A 747 -17.29 32.24 33.26
CA LEU A 747 -16.38 32.21 32.11
C LEU A 747 -16.93 31.39 30.94
N VAL A 748 -17.75 30.38 31.24
CA VAL A 748 -18.28 29.42 30.26
C VAL A 748 -19.79 29.59 30.15
N TRP A 749 -20.51 29.28 31.23
CA TRP A 749 -21.95 29.06 31.15
C TRP A 749 -22.74 30.32 30.79
N SER A 750 -22.44 31.47 31.41
CA SER A 750 -23.16 32.73 31.15
C SER A 750 -23.06 33.22 29.71
N LYS A 751 -22.04 32.78 28.96
CA LYS A 751 -21.85 33.13 27.54
C LYS A 751 -22.78 32.36 26.61
N ILE A 752 -23.17 31.15 26.99
CA ILE A 752 -24.00 30.25 26.17
C ILE A 752 -25.43 30.10 26.71
N THR A 753 -25.71 30.53 27.94
CA THR A 753 -27.02 30.30 28.58
C THR A 753 -28.20 30.95 27.86
N ASN A 754 -27.99 31.93 26.96
CA ASN A 754 -29.05 32.64 26.23
C ASN A 754 -29.03 32.39 24.71
N THR A 755 -28.32 31.35 24.25
CA THR A 755 -28.31 30.95 22.83
C THR A 755 -29.60 30.23 22.45
N ASP A 756 -29.92 30.23 21.15
CA ASP A 756 -31.13 29.58 20.61
C ASP A 756 -30.94 28.07 20.42
N ALA A 757 -29.71 27.65 20.13
CA ALA A 757 -29.27 26.27 20.08
C ALA A 757 -27.86 26.12 20.66
N LEU A 758 -27.54 24.93 21.18
CA LEU A 758 -26.21 24.61 21.73
C LEU A 758 -25.63 23.37 21.06
N ILE A 759 -24.38 23.45 20.61
CA ILE A 759 -23.57 22.33 20.17
C ILE A 759 -22.57 21.98 21.29
N ILE A 760 -22.60 20.75 21.77
CA ILE A 760 -21.64 20.19 22.72
C ILE A 760 -20.73 19.23 21.94
N ASP A 761 -19.44 19.54 21.86
CA ASP A 761 -18.48 18.75 21.10
C ASP A 761 -17.74 17.75 21.99
N MET A 762 -18.08 16.46 21.84
CA MET A 762 -17.49 15.33 22.57
C MET A 762 -16.56 14.48 21.70
N ARG A 763 -16.26 14.91 20.47
CA ARG A 763 -15.44 14.13 19.51
C ARG A 763 -14.04 13.80 20.02
N TYR A 764 -13.55 14.50 21.04
CA TYR A 764 -12.22 14.30 21.60
C TYR A 764 -12.27 13.87 23.07
N ASN A 765 -13.47 13.62 23.61
CA ASN A 765 -13.67 13.35 25.02
C ASN A 765 -13.65 11.83 25.30
N THR A 766 -12.53 11.33 25.80
CA THR A 766 -12.35 9.90 26.11
C THR A 766 -13.03 9.47 27.42
N GLY A 767 -13.65 10.41 28.14
CA GLY A 767 -14.35 10.17 29.41
C GLY A 767 -13.57 10.67 30.61
N GLY A 768 -13.57 9.89 31.69
CA GLY A 768 -13.07 10.29 33.02
C GLY A 768 -14.06 9.90 34.11
N TYR A 769 -14.26 10.76 35.10
CA TYR A 769 -15.16 10.49 36.23
C TYR A 769 -16.64 10.60 35.82
N SER A 770 -17.43 9.58 36.14
CA SER A 770 -18.88 9.57 35.88
C SER A 770 -19.69 10.37 36.92
N THR A 771 -19.08 10.74 38.05
CA THR A 771 -19.73 11.43 39.18
C THR A 771 -20.34 12.77 38.80
N ALA A 772 -19.81 13.45 37.79
CA ALA A 772 -20.28 14.76 37.30
C ALA A 772 -21.51 14.70 36.37
N ILE A 773 -21.82 13.55 35.79
CA ILE A 773 -22.89 13.42 34.79
C ILE A 773 -24.26 13.93 35.31
N PRO A 774 -24.69 13.62 36.55
CA PRO A 774 -25.96 14.11 37.10
C PRO A 774 -26.03 15.64 37.14
N LEU A 775 -24.91 16.27 37.54
CA LEU A 775 -24.79 17.72 37.60
C LEU A 775 -24.86 18.34 36.20
N LEU A 776 -24.16 17.78 35.22
CA LEU A 776 -24.18 18.27 33.84
C LEU A 776 -25.56 18.12 33.20
N CYS A 777 -26.20 16.95 33.32
CA CYS A 777 -27.56 16.73 32.81
C CYS A 777 -28.57 17.70 33.43
N THR A 778 -28.43 18.03 34.72
CA THR A 778 -29.35 18.95 35.42
C THR A 778 -29.48 20.31 34.73
N TYR A 779 -28.44 20.84 34.06
CA TYR A 779 -28.54 22.11 33.34
C TYR A 779 -29.53 22.07 32.16
N PHE A 780 -29.85 20.89 31.62
CA PHE A 780 -30.62 20.71 30.40
C PHE A 780 -32.08 20.30 30.63
N PHE A 781 -32.49 20.08 31.88
CA PHE A 781 -33.85 19.69 32.24
C PHE A 781 -34.49 20.68 33.21
N ASP A 782 -35.82 20.64 33.31
CA ASP A 782 -36.57 21.43 34.28
C ASP A 782 -36.26 21.00 35.73
N ALA A 783 -36.52 21.89 36.68
CA ALA A 783 -36.15 21.65 38.08
C ALA A 783 -37.02 20.58 38.76
N GLU A 784 -38.28 20.47 38.34
CA GLU A 784 -39.24 19.50 38.85
C GLU A 784 -40.10 18.94 37.71
N PRO A 785 -40.40 17.63 37.69
CA PRO A 785 -39.91 16.61 38.61
C PRO A 785 -38.44 16.23 38.34
N LEU A 786 -37.75 15.69 39.36
CA LEU A 786 -36.43 15.07 39.15
C LEU A 786 -36.56 13.90 38.16
N LEU A 787 -35.63 13.83 37.21
CA LEU A 787 -35.63 12.83 36.15
C LEU A 787 -34.62 11.74 36.47
N HIS A 788 -35.05 10.49 36.28
CA HIS A 788 -34.18 9.32 36.30
C HIS A 788 -33.35 9.31 35.02
N LEU A 789 -32.02 9.45 35.18
CA LEU A 789 -31.08 9.49 34.06
C LEU A 789 -30.74 8.09 33.60
N TYR A 790 -30.35 7.22 34.53
CA TYR A 790 -30.01 5.81 34.33
C TYR A 790 -29.79 5.12 35.68
N THR A 791 -29.72 3.79 35.69
CA THR A 791 -29.34 3.01 36.87
C THR A 791 -27.99 2.36 36.64
N ILE A 792 -27.09 2.39 37.62
CA ILE A 792 -25.85 1.61 37.61
C ILE A 792 -26.07 0.33 38.39
N PHE A 793 -25.80 -0.82 37.78
CA PHE A 793 -25.63 -2.08 38.49
C PHE A 793 -24.15 -2.35 38.70
N ASP A 794 -23.74 -2.54 39.95
CA ASP A 794 -22.39 -3.00 40.30
C ASP A 794 -22.46 -4.46 40.77
N ARG A 795 -21.75 -5.34 40.04
CA ARG A 795 -21.70 -6.77 40.34
C ARG A 795 -20.95 -7.05 41.64
N THR A 796 -19.92 -6.29 41.93
CA THR A 796 -19.01 -6.49 43.08
C THR A 796 -19.76 -6.32 44.40
N THR A 797 -20.61 -5.29 44.47
CA THR A 797 -21.43 -4.98 45.65
C THR A 797 -22.86 -5.50 45.54
N THR A 798 -23.27 -5.95 44.34
CA THR A 798 -24.66 -6.33 44.02
C THR A 798 -25.65 -5.18 44.30
N THR A 799 -25.23 -3.94 44.07
CA THR A 799 -26.05 -2.75 44.32
C THR A 799 -26.58 -2.16 43.02
N MET A 800 -27.84 -1.73 43.05
CA MET A 800 -28.44 -0.87 42.04
C MET A 800 -28.47 0.57 42.56
N THR A 801 -27.89 1.49 41.80
CA THR A 801 -27.90 2.92 42.14
C THR A 801 -28.64 3.69 41.06
N GLU A 802 -29.81 4.25 41.40
CA GLU A 802 -30.53 5.16 40.52
C GLU A 802 -29.84 6.51 40.48
N ILE A 803 -29.52 6.97 39.27
CA ILE A 803 -28.86 8.24 39.03
C ILE A 803 -29.91 9.24 38.55
N MET A 804 -30.14 10.28 39.35
CA MET A 804 -31.20 11.27 39.14
C MET A 804 -30.61 12.64 38.80
N THR A 805 -31.39 13.52 38.18
CA THR A 805 -31.07 14.95 38.17
C THR A 805 -31.06 15.54 39.57
N LEU A 806 -30.38 16.67 39.75
CA LEU A 806 -30.28 17.39 41.02
C LEU A 806 -31.39 18.45 41.15
N PRO A 807 -31.91 18.68 42.36
CA PRO A 807 -32.98 19.66 42.60
C PRO A 807 -32.52 21.09 42.34
N GLN A 808 -31.26 21.39 42.65
CA GLN A 808 -30.69 22.72 42.49
C GLN A 808 -29.34 22.65 41.78
N VAL A 809 -29.06 23.68 40.99
CA VAL A 809 -27.80 23.86 40.29
C VAL A 809 -27.35 25.31 40.40
N ARG A 810 -26.04 25.54 40.40
CA ARG A 810 -25.49 26.90 40.42
C ARG A 810 -25.64 27.53 39.02
N GLY A 811 -26.12 28.77 38.95
CA GLY A 811 -26.37 29.45 37.68
C GLY A 811 -27.74 29.10 37.08
N GLN A 812 -28.04 29.67 35.92
CA GLN A 812 -29.34 29.50 35.26
C GLN A 812 -29.36 28.18 34.46
N ARG A 813 -30.47 27.43 34.45
CA ARG A 813 -30.60 26.24 33.59
C ARG A 813 -30.67 26.65 32.11
N TYR A 814 -30.09 25.84 31.21
CA TYR A 814 -30.34 25.99 29.77
C TYR A 814 -31.82 25.66 29.45
N GLY A 815 -32.42 24.80 30.28
CA GLY A 815 -33.83 24.45 30.19
C GLY A 815 -34.10 23.38 29.14
N SER A 816 -35.33 22.87 29.13
CA SER A 816 -35.76 21.72 28.31
C SER A 816 -36.19 22.10 26.88
N SER A 817 -36.53 23.36 26.62
CA SER A 817 -37.17 23.80 25.37
C SER A 817 -36.21 24.09 24.21
N ARG A 818 -34.93 24.37 24.49
CA ARG A 818 -33.95 24.78 23.48
C ARG A 818 -33.16 23.60 22.92
N ASP A 819 -32.89 23.65 21.63
CA ASP A 819 -32.25 22.54 20.92
C ASP A 819 -30.79 22.34 21.38
N VAL A 820 -30.41 21.08 21.61
CA VAL A 820 -29.05 20.66 21.97
C VAL A 820 -28.59 19.60 20.98
N TYR A 821 -27.36 19.75 20.49
CA TYR A 821 -26.69 18.83 19.60
C TYR A 821 -25.40 18.36 20.25
N ILE A 822 -25.10 17.06 20.21
CA ILE A 822 -23.85 16.50 20.72
C ILE A 822 -23.06 15.89 19.56
N LEU A 823 -21.78 16.27 19.43
CA LEU A 823 -20.89 15.74 18.40
C LEU A 823 -20.07 14.56 18.94
N THR A 824 -20.02 13.45 18.22
CA THR A 824 -19.32 12.22 18.65
C THR A 824 -18.30 11.72 17.63
N SER A 825 -17.30 10.98 18.12
CA SER A 825 -16.36 10.22 17.29
C SER A 825 -16.13 8.82 17.90
N HIS A 826 -15.38 7.97 17.20
CA HIS A 826 -14.87 6.71 17.74
C HIS A 826 -13.95 6.86 18.98
N MET A 827 -13.50 8.07 19.31
CA MET A 827 -12.74 8.35 20.55
C MET A 827 -13.64 8.67 21.75
N THR A 828 -14.91 9.02 21.52
CA THR A 828 -15.82 9.35 22.62
C THR A 828 -16.05 8.10 23.47
N GLY A 829 -15.80 8.16 24.78
CA GLY A 829 -15.81 6.95 25.63
C GLY A 829 -16.15 7.16 27.10
N SER A 830 -16.34 6.06 27.82
CA SER A 830 -16.60 6.01 29.27
C SER A 830 -17.67 7.02 29.73
N ALA A 831 -17.38 7.89 30.69
CA ALA A 831 -18.33 8.89 31.20
C ALA A 831 -18.92 9.83 30.12
N ALA A 832 -18.17 10.16 29.07
CA ALA A 832 -18.66 10.99 27.96
C ALA A 832 -19.70 10.26 27.10
N GLU A 833 -19.48 8.97 26.91
CA GLU A 833 -20.45 8.09 26.25
C GLU A 833 -21.73 7.96 27.08
N VAL A 834 -21.62 7.75 28.39
CA VAL A 834 -22.79 7.70 29.30
C VAL A 834 -23.59 8.99 29.24
N PHE A 835 -22.94 10.16 29.34
CA PHE A 835 -23.62 11.45 29.19
C PHE A 835 -24.34 11.58 27.84
N THR A 836 -23.66 11.25 26.74
CA THR A 836 -24.20 11.30 25.38
C THR A 836 -25.43 10.39 25.25
N ARG A 837 -25.33 9.16 25.77
CA ARG A 837 -26.42 8.18 25.73
C ARG A 837 -27.61 8.59 26.57
N THR A 838 -27.39 9.10 27.78
CA THR A 838 -28.46 9.65 28.62
C THR A 838 -29.21 10.76 27.90
N MET A 839 -28.48 11.70 27.29
CA MET A 839 -29.09 12.82 26.56
C MET A 839 -29.85 12.35 25.30
N LYS A 840 -29.40 11.25 24.69
CA LYS A 840 -30.10 10.57 23.59
C LYS A 840 -31.36 9.85 24.05
N ASP A 841 -31.26 8.94 25.02
CA ASP A 841 -32.37 8.11 25.51
C ASP A 841 -33.52 8.97 26.06
N LEU A 842 -33.19 10.08 26.74
CA LEU A 842 -34.17 11.05 27.25
C LEU A 842 -34.70 12.02 26.19
N ASN A 843 -34.36 11.81 24.90
CA ASN A 843 -34.71 12.67 23.77
C ASN A 843 -34.34 14.15 23.98
N ARG A 844 -33.26 14.41 24.73
CA ARG A 844 -32.84 15.77 25.05
C ARG A 844 -31.90 16.35 23.99
N ALA A 845 -31.05 15.55 23.37
CA ALA A 845 -30.10 16.02 22.38
C ALA A 845 -30.14 15.20 21.08
N THR A 846 -29.90 15.88 19.95
CA THR A 846 -29.59 15.21 18.67
C THR A 846 -28.10 14.87 18.64
N ILE A 847 -27.75 13.63 18.30
CA ILE A 847 -26.37 13.13 18.33
C ILE A 847 -25.88 13.04 16.88
N VAL A 848 -24.72 13.62 16.57
CA VAL A 848 -24.21 13.76 15.21
C VAL A 848 -22.74 13.35 15.16
N GLY A 849 -22.37 12.43 14.28
CA GLY A 849 -20.98 12.02 14.11
C GLY A 849 -20.83 10.52 13.91
N GLU A 850 -19.76 9.94 14.47
CA GLU A 850 -19.49 8.50 14.40
C GLU A 850 -20.05 7.79 15.64
N PRO A 851 -20.21 6.45 15.59
CA PRO A 851 -20.40 5.63 16.78
C PRO A 851 -19.26 5.83 17.80
N THR A 852 -19.62 5.82 19.08
CA THR A 852 -18.64 5.95 20.19
C THR A 852 -17.98 4.60 20.49
N ILE A 853 -16.96 4.57 21.36
CA ILE A 853 -16.07 3.39 21.52
C ILE A 853 -16.68 2.20 22.26
N GLY A 854 -17.74 2.39 23.06
CA GLY A 854 -18.31 1.33 23.91
C GLY A 854 -17.65 1.18 25.28
N GLY A 855 -17.02 2.23 25.81
CA GLY A 855 -16.18 2.17 27.01
C GLY A 855 -16.92 1.78 28.29
N SER A 856 -16.24 1.13 29.25
CA SER A 856 -16.80 0.84 30.57
C SER A 856 -16.78 2.06 31.49
N LEU A 857 -17.72 2.11 32.44
CA LEU A 857 -17.66 3.01 33.60
C LEU A 857 -16.62 2.57 34.62
N SER A 858 -16.42 1.25 34.75
CA SER A 858 -15.51 0.65 35.73
C SER A 858 -15.08 -0.76 35.27
N SER A 859 -13.84 -1.11 35.52
CA SER A 859 -13.28 -2.45 35.35
C SER A 859 -12.39 -2.77 36.55
N GLY A 860 -12.52 -3.98 37.08
CA GLY A 860 -11.60 -4.51 38.08
C GLY A 860 -10.52 -5.36 37.43
N THR A 861 -9.30 -5.31 37.95
CA THR A 861 -8.19 -6.17 37.56
C THR A 861 -8.05 -7.29 38.57
N TYR A 862 -8.11 -8.54 38.13
CA TYR A 862 -8.12 -9.72 39.00
C TYR A 862 -7.05 -10.72 38.56
N GLN A 863 -6.23 -11.18 39.50
CA GLN A 863 -5.25 -12.22 39.24
C GLN A 863 -5.93 -13.58 39.00
N ILE A 864 -5.53 -14.28 37.94
CA ILE A 864 -6.04 -15.61 37.61
C ILE A 864 -5.24 -16.65 38.41
N ARG A 865 -5.85 -17.19 39.47
CA ARG A 865 -5.20 -18.15 40.39
C ARG A 865 -3.87 -17.57 40.92
N ASP A 866 -2.96 -18.43 41.34
CA ASP A 866 -1.59 -18.07 41.75
C ASP A 866 -0.66 -18.01 40.51
N SER A 867 -0.98 -17.16 39.53
CA SER A 867 -0.21 -17.03 38.27
C SER A 867 0.16 -15.57 37.97
N VAL A 868 1.00 -15.38 36.95
CA VAL A 868 1.39 -14.05 36.41
C VAL A 868 0.34 -13.45 35.46
N LEU A 869 -0.84 -14.06 35.35
CA LEU A 869 -1.93 -13.61 34.49
C LEU A 869 -2.98 -12.81 35.27
N TYR A 870 -3.45 -11.73 34.65
CA TYR A 870 -4.49 -10.86 35.17
C TYR A 870 -5.60 -10.67 34.15
N ALA A 871 -6.85 -10.72 34.61
CA ALA A 871 -8.04 -10.44 33.81
C ALA A 871 -8.59 -9.06 34.18
N SER A 872 -8.78 -8.21 33.17
CA SER A 872 -9.54 -6.96 33.32
C SER A 872 -11.01 -7.23 33.01
N ILE A 873 -11.87 -7.04 34.02
CA ILE A 873 -13.27 -7.45 33.97
C ILE A 873 -14.16 -6.23 34.28
N PRO A 874 -15.01 -5.79 33.31
CA PRO A 874 -16.04 -4.79 33.55
C PRO A 874 -17.04 -5.27 34.61
N ASN A 875 -17.05 -4.62 35.76
CA ASN A 875 -17.86 -5.02 36.92
C ASN A 875 -19.14 -4.19 37.08
N GLN A 876 -19.32 -3.15 36.24
CA GLN A 876 -20.51 -2.32 36.22
C GLN A 876 -21.18 -2.29 34.84
N VAL A 877 -22.50 -2.25 34.85
CA VAL A 877 -23.32 -1.96 33.66
C VAL A 877 -24.32 -0.86 33.96
N VAL A 878 -24.68 -0.14 32.91
CA VAL A 878 -25.69 0.91 32.98
C VAL A 878 -26.99 0.40 32.37
N LEU A 879 -28.09 0.61 33.08
CA LEU A 879 -29.44 0.33 32.63
C LEU A 879 -30.11 1.64 32.22
N SER A 880 -30.74 1.62 31.03
CA SER A 880 -31.51 2.74 30.52
C SER A 880 -32.69 3.02 31.44
N ALA A 881 -32.85 4.28 31.87
CA ALA A 881 -34.01 4.71 32.64
C ALA A 881 -35.34 4.57 31.87
N ILE A 882 -35.30 4.51 30.53
CA ILE A 882 -36.48 4.43 29.67
C ILE A 882 -36.88 2.97 29.43
N THR A 883 -35.92 2.12 29.09
CA THR A 883 -36.22 0.74 28.67
C THR A 883 -36.01 -0.29 29.78
N GLY A 884 -35.31 0.08 30.87
CA GLY A 884 -34.89 -0.84 31.92
C GLY A 884 -33.86 -1.88 31.46
N LYS A 885 -33.38 -1.81 30.21
CA LYS A 885 -32.41 -2.76 29.66
C LYS A 885 -30.98 -2.26 29.84
N VAL A 886 -30.06 -3.20 29.93
CA VAL A 886 -28.61 -2.94 29.89
C VAL A 886 -28.27 -2.26 28.56
N TRP A 887 -27.50 -1.19 28.66
CA TRP A 887 -26.96 -0.50 27.50
C TRP A 887 -25.98 -1.39 26.73
N SER A 888 -26.12 -1.38 25.39
CA SER A 888 -25.18 -2.08 24.50
C SER A 888 -23.74 -1.64 24.76
N VAL A 889 -22.82 -2.61 24.70
CA VAL A 889 -21.37 -2.43 24.82
C VAL A 889 -20.70 -1.95 23.53
N SER A 890 -21.45 -1.84 22.44
CA SER A 890 -20.95 -1.41 21.11
C SER A 890 -20.88 0.11 20.91
N GLY A 891 -21.06 0.90 21.97
CA GLY A 891 -21.11 2.36 21.89
C GLY A 891 -22.48 2.95 21.54
N VAL A 892 -22.53 4.27 21.44
CA VAL A 892 -23.71 5.07 21.13
C VAL A 892 -23.77 5.32 19.63
N GLU A 893 -24.77 4.73 18.98
CA GLU A 893 -25.12 5.08 17.61
C GLU A 893 -25.67 6.52 17.52
N PRO A 894 -25.12 7.38 16.67
CA PRO A 894 -25.60 8.75 16.50
C PRO A 894 -26.97 8.76 15.79
N HIS A 895 -27.75 9.83 16.00
CA HIS A 895 -29.00 10.03 15.25
C HIS A 895 -28.73 10.36 13.78
N VAL A 896 -27.62 11.05 13.52
CA VAL A 896 -27.16 11.44 12.19
C VAL A 896 -25.70 11.01 12.04
N VAL A 897 -25.48 9.96 11.26
CA VAL A 897 -24.14 9.43 10.98
C VAL A 897 -23.38 10.41 10.08
N ALA A 898 -22.19 10.80 10.51
CA ALA A 898 -21.27 11.65 9.77
C ALA A 898 -19.83 11.34 10.20
N GLN A 899 -18.84 11.55 9.32
CA GLN A 899 -17.44 11.49 9.74
C GLN A 899 -17.18 12.54 10.83
N ALA A 900 -16.31 12.23 11.81
CA ALA A 900 -16.05 13.12 12.93
C ALA A 900 -15.59 14.51 12.47
N SER A 901 -14.84 14.61 11.37
CA SER A 901 -14.44 15.89 10.76
C SER A 901 -15.62 16.77 10.34
N ASP A 902 -16.71 16.16 9.89
CA ASP A 902 -17.84 16.84 9.26
C ASP A 902 -19.00 17.08 10.22
N ALA A 903 -19.01 16.40 11.38
CA ALA A 903 -20.11 16.42 12.34
C ALA A 903 -20.55 17.83 12.76
N LEU A 904 -19.60 18.76 12.96
CA LEU A 904 -19.90 20.15 13.29
C LEU A 904 -20.67 20.87 12.18
N HIS A 905 -20.23 20.71 10.93
CA HIS A 905 -20.88 21.30 9.77
C HIS A 905 -22.29 20.71 9.55
N VAL A 906 -22.44 19.40 9.75
CA VAL A 906 -23.75 18.74 9.69
C VAL A 906 -24.69 19.28 10.77
N ALA A 907 -24.24 19.44 12.01
CA ALA A 907 -25.04 20.02 13.08
C ALA A 907 -25.47 21.46 12.78
N GLN A 908 -24.57 22.30 12.25
CA GLN A 908 -24.89 23.67 11.83
C GLN A 908 -25.98 23.70 10.75
N ARG A 909 -25.93 22.79 9.77
CA ARG A 909 -26.97 22.68 8.73
C ARG A 909 -28.32 22.28 9.30
N LEU A 910 -28.35 21.34 10.24
CA LEU A 910 -29.58 20.91 10.92
C LEU A 910 -30.21 22.06 11.71
N ILE A 911 -29.38 22.84 12.41
CA ILE A 911 -29.83 24.02 13.17
C ILE A 911 -30.39 25.09 12.24
N ALA A 912 -29.65 25.45 11.19
CA ALA A 912 -30.09 26.44 10.22
C ALA A 912 -31.44 26.05 9.57
N GLY A 913 -31.60 24.77 9.21
CA GLY A 913 -32.86 24.25 8.66
C GLY A 913 -34.04 24.37 9.64
N LYS A 914 -33.83 24.14 10.94
CA LYS A 914 -34.87 24.31 11.98
C LYS A 914 -35.22 25.78 12.22
N LEU A 915 -34.22 26.66 12.28
CA LEU A 915 -34.44 28.10 12.48
C LEU A 915 -35.24 28.70 11.32
N LEU A 916 -34.92 28.32 10.07
CA LEU A 916 -35.70 28.75 8.90
C LEU A 916 -37.16 28.28 8.96
N LYS A 917 -37.44 27.06 9.41
CA LYS A 917 -38.83 26.58 9.57
C LYS A 917 -39.61 27.37 10.63
N ARG A 918 -38.97 27.71 11.75
CA ARG A 918 -39.57 28.55 12.80
C ARG A 918 -39.89 29.97 12.31
N GLU A 919 -39.07 30.54 11.43
CA GLU A 919 -39.33 31.85 10.81
C GLU A 919 -40.48 31.82 9.80
N HIS A 920 -40.78 30.67 9.20
CA HIS A 920 -41.86 30.49 8.21
C HIS A 920 -43.19 29.99 8.81
N GLY A 921 -43.26 29.71 10.11
CA GLY A 921 -44.49 29.35 10.82
C GLY A 921 -45.00 27.92 10.60
N GLU A 922 -44.11 26.98 10.23
CA GLU A 922 -44.41 25.54 10.14
C GLU A 922 -43.96 24.73 11.36
#